data_AF-A0AAV2PR49-F1
#
_entry.id   AF-A0AAV2PR49-F1
#
_cell.length_a   1.000
_cell.length_b   1.000
_cell.length_c   1.000
_cell.angle_alpha   90.00
_cell.angle_beta   90.00
_cell.angle_gamma   90.00
#
_symmetry.space_group_name_H-M   'P 1'
#
loop_
_entity.id
_entity.type
_entity.pdbx_description
1 polymer ?
#
loop_
_entity_poly.entity_id
_entity_poly.type
_entity_poly.pdbx_seq_one_letter_code
_entity_poly.pdbx_strand_id
1 'polypeptide(L)'
;MLVSYALAYITASKNGLSESELEDLISLDDKVLDDVYQYHMPPVRRTPPLLWTRIRNDLPDYLSDCEADGVSVMKWYHRQFKEAAQKRYFTNVNQTMYFHSMTADYFLGMWGGGIPKPFKYTEIQRHRFNLKSKEGLADRKVPAQPLVYYNKEGKITRYNLRKFGELPYHLVRSRRFEDLFKNVLFNYQWLHAKLCSCPLQAVLADFEDASAHIDGRNEIRELMLVADALRLGGAILSQYPDMLAPQLIGRLLPEMESNPNVKSILDQCDSEGIQHCSLTPTYHCSHTPGGPLKYSLEGHQFAVFGFQLTADLRYIVSVSNKFITWDLSTSDMTREVIPGIEGIMQRLMLSPDNKYSIAHTNNGLTVLLNMLTSEFFLMENPLSDGEKVEGTLICDTSCVVHGSRTWVLHTLRGEEIERRTGPLEEPILFMDFKGPKDYTLVYWTGDFYNKDLKMLTVENDSQKEMLPFHSVMAWTRDRSKLYCCVHEHKRDICVYSHGSDKWEFDRILAPNTEELMMLSLMYDEKHIVGTFMMGFVVVEIATELLKTLTLPHGIRNISTEILKSNVCVLSRNYEYGVAGVRKSLYVWDLKTEELLKVLDAHFGRIMDMVALTIGNWNSVITSSLDRSVKVWNINNIFEPVHVIDRHELQIDSICLAPNSPTAVTVTRNCVGIWNLKLGKLVTRLADSPLGAIVTHAQITKDGRYIVSTESGNILIWNVKAEAVVFKIEQQNVQQIVLLDNDSKFVAVSKESQSGGEGTCYLTTRSIPDGTMVYDFVFAIRIFRDIAVTADGLFLVIASAEGLKEVLLVYHAKTGTLVHKIPLKYPGYKDFHLLVAIPNKASQVALIDADKGNILDIKTKKFVRSIAKWGGKVSCDGKYGLYAPARGGMELLELRHGTSVKTLIPRYAEGVFSVICLFTKTDEYVLYYHGGRKTIRVFRVADGKMIANYRVQAELTSIVSSEDGMTIVVGTVDGCLSSLTIADPKKPNIKEYLTELPSRNPQQQGVSVQQQPWSKDGKGHSRVLLCVALSDHNTQHTHTHTHTHTHTHTHTL
;
A
#
# COMPACT_ATOMS: atom_id res chain seq x y z
N MET A 1 -5.51 -38.50 43.29
CA MET A 1 -5.69 -37.20 42.58
C MET A 1 -5.00 -37.13 41.22
N LEU A 2 -3.89 -37.84 41.02
CA LEU A 2 -3.10 -37.82 39.78
C LEU A 2 -3.94 -37.99 38.49
N VAL A 3 -4.79 -39.01 38.41
CA VAL A 3 -5.62 -39.30 37.22
C VAL A 3 -6.52 -38.13 36.85
N SER A 4 -7.23 -37.55 37.81
CA SER A 4 -8.13 -36.41 37.55
C SER A 4 -7.39 -35.17 37.04
N TYR A 5 -6.19 -34.90 37.56
CA TYR A 5 -5.43 -33.71 37.17
C TYR A 5 -4.76 -33.91 35.80
N ALA A 6 -4.21 -35.09 35.52
CA ALA A 6 -3.64 -35.41 34.21
C ALA A 6 -4.70 -35.26 33.09
N LEU A 7 -5.89 -35.83 33.30
CA LEU A 7 -6.99 -35.71 32.34
C LEU A 7 -7.57 -34.30 32.26
N ALA A 8 -7.56 -33.54 33.37
CA ALA A 8 -7.94 -32.13 33.36
C ALA A 8 -6.96 -31.28 32.52
N TYR A 9 -5.65 -31.49 32.64
CA TYR A 9 -4.66 -30.78 31.81
C TYR A 9 -4.81 -31.10 30.31
N ILE A 10 -5.01 -32.37 29.94
CA ILE A 10 -5.32 -32.75 28.55
C ILE A 10 -6.60 -32.06 28.06
N THR A 11 -7.62 -32.00 28.90
CA THR A 11 -8.91 -31.35 28.58
C THR A 11 -8.79 -29.83 28.45
N ALA A 12 -7.92 -29.20 29.25
CA ALA A 12 -7.68 -27.76 29.25
C ALA A 12 -6.90 -27.28 28.00
N SER A 13 -6.05 -28.14 27.44
CA SER A 13 -5.20 -27.80 26.30
C SER A 13 -5.99 -27.43 25.03
N LYS A 14 -5.43 -26.53 24.22
CA LYS A 14 -6.04 -26.10 22.95
C LYS A 14 -5.89 -27.18 21.89
N ASN A 15 -4.64 -27.58 21.61
CA ASN A 15 -4.29 -28.52 20.54
C ASN A 15 -3.93 -29.92 21.04
N GLY A 16 -3.88 -30.14 22.35
CA GLY A 16 -3.37 -31.36 22.99
C GLY A 16 -2.11 -31.07 23.81
N LEU A 17 -1.57 -32.09 24.49
CA LEU A 17 -0.30 -32.01 25.21
C LEU A 17 0.61 -33.18 24.82
N SER A 18 1.91 -32.93 24.65
CA SER A 18 2.87 -34.02 24.50
C SER A 18 3.08 -34.74 25.83
N GLU A 19 3.64 -35.96 25.78
CA GLU A 19 3.93 -36.73 26.98
C GLU A 19 4.88 -35.99 27.93
N SER A 20 5.92 -35.37 27.38
CA SER A 20 6.86 -34.56 28.16
C SER A 20 6.21 -33.30 28.74
N GLU A 21 5.34 -32.62 27.99
CA GLU A 21 4.62 -31.43 28.47
C GLU A 21 3.70 -31.78 29.64
N LEU A 22 2.97 -32.90 29.53
CA LEU A 22 2.07 -33.36 30.58
C LEU A 22 2.84 -33.75 31.85
N GLU A 23 3.94 -34.48 31.71
CA GLU A 23 4.81 -34.82 32.84
C GLU A 23 5.38 -33.57 33.53
N ASP A 24 5.80 -32.57 32.75
CA ASP A 24 6.30 -31.30 33.29
C ASP A 24 5.19 -30.54 34.05
N LEU A 25 3.97 -30.44 33.47
CA LEU A 25 2.83 -29.76 34.08
C LEU A 25 2.41 -30.40 35.40
N ILE A 26 2.30 -31.73 35.43
CA ILE A 26 1.96 -32.45 36.66
C ILE A 26 3.09 -32.33 37.69
N SER A 27 4.35 -32.24 37.24
CA SER A 27 5.52 -32.02 38.12
C SER A 27 5.63 -30.59 38.65
N LEU A 28 4.91 -29.63 38.06
CA LEU A 28 4.76 -28.28 38.58
C LEU A 28 3.58 -28.17 39.56
N ASP A 29 2.67 -29.13 39.60
CA ASP A 29 1.49 -29.09 40.46
C ASP A 29 1.78 -29.68 41.86
N ASP A 30 1.88 -28.80 42.85
CA ASP A 30 2.21 -29.21 44.23
C ASP A 30 1.12 -30.11 44.84
N LYS A 31 -0.15 -29.94 44.45
CA LYS A 31 -1.23 -30.79 44.99
C LYS A 31 -1.10 -32.22 44.50
N VAL A 32 -0.69 -32.40 43.24
CA VAL A 32 -0.44 -33.74 42.71
C VAL A 32 0.78 -34.36 43.36
N LEU A 33 1.84 -33.58 43.54
CA LEU A 33 3.07 -34.08 44.14
C LEU A 33 2.94 -34.41 45.62
N ASP A 34 2.12 -33.68 46.36
CA ASP A 34 1.82 -34.02 47.75
C ASP A 34 1.03 -35.33 47.86
N ASP A 35 0.18 -35.63 46.87
CA ASP A 35 -0.53 -36.91 46.75
C ASP A 35 0.41 -38.07 46.35
N VAL A 36 1.37 -37.83 45.47
CA VAL A 36 2.36 -38.83 45.03
C VAL A 36 3.40 -39.11 46.12
N TYR A 37 3.86 -38.07 46.81
CA TYR A 37 4.94 -38.13 47.82
C TYR A 37 4.40 -38.05 49.25
N GLN A 38 3.40 -38.87 49.54
CA GLN A 38 2.88 -39.02 50.91
C GLN A 38 3.86 -39.82 51.79
N TYR A 39 4.52 -40.83 51.25
CA TYR A 39 5.26 -41.84 52.02
C TYR A 39 6.79 -41.75 51.89
N HIS A 40 7.31 -41.08 50.86
CA HIS A 40 8.74 -40.86 50.67
C HIS A 40 9.00 -39.50 50.03
N MET A 41 10.18 -38.94 50.29
CA MET A 41 10.67 -37.72 49.65
C MET A 41 11.62 -38.08 48.51
N PRO A 42 11.40 -37.56 47.29
CA PRO A 42 12.27 -37.87 46.16
C PRO A 42 13.55 -37.02 46.21
N PRO A 43 14.67 -37.50 45.61
CA PRO A 43 15.88 -36.69 45.47
C PRO A 43 15.70 -35.50 44.52
N VAL A 44 14.82 -35.65 43.52
CA VAL A 44 14.36 -34.58 42.63
C VAL A 44 12.84 -34.54 42.72
N ARG A 45 12.26 -33.40 43.10
CA ARG A 45 10.81 -33.25 43.30
C ARG A 45 10.06 -33.14 41.97
N ARG A 46 10.00 -34.23 41.20
CA ARG A 46 9.36 -34.35 39.87
C ARG A 46 8.57 -35.66 39.80
N THR A 47 7.41 -35.68 39.14
CA THR A 47 6.63 -36.92 39.02
C THR A 47 7.41 -38.04 38.32
N PRO A 48 7.35 -39.29 38.81
CA PRO A 48 7.95 -40.42 38.11
C PRO A 48 7.20 -40.71 36.79
N PRO A 49 7.88 -40.77 35.62
CA PRO A 49 7.26 -41.02 34.31
C PRO A 49 6.37 -42.27 34.26
N LEU A 50 6.79 -43.32 34.97
CA LEU A 50 6.08 -44.61 35.02
C LEU A 50 4.61 -44.49 35.50
N LEU A 51 4.29 -43.50 36.35
CA LEU A 51 2.92 -43.31 36.81
C LEU A 51 2.00 -42.86 35.67
N TRP A 52 2.48 -41.97 34.80
CA TRP A 52 1.73 -41.54 33.63
C TRP A 52 1.63 -42.67 32.60
N THR A 53 2.73 -43.39 32.33
CA THR A 53 2.72 -44.52 31.39
C THR A 53 1.66 -45.57 31.73
N ARG A 54 1.45 -45.86 33.03
CA ARG A 54 0.38 -46.77 33.48
C ARG A 54 -1.02 -46.24 33.16
N ILE A 55 -1.28 -44.96 33.45
CA ILE A 55 -2.58 -44.32 33.17
C ILE A 55 -2.85 -44.31 31.66
N ARG A 56 -1.83 -44.03 30.84
CA ARG A 56 -1.96 -44.02 29.38
C ARG A 56 -2.31 -45.41 28.83
N ASN A 57 -1.68 -46.47 29.35
CA ASN A 57 -1.96 -47.85 28.94
C ASN A 57 -3.39 -48.30 29.23
N ASP A 58 -4.07 -47.67 30.19
CA ASP A 58 -5.47 -47.95 30.52
C ASP A 58 -6.46 -47.12 29.65
N LEU A 59 -5.97 -46.17 28.84
CA LEU A 59 -6.79 -45.24 28.04
C LEU A 59 -6.53 -45.24 26.51
N PRO A 60 -6.13 -46.35 25.86
CA PRO A 60 -5.72 -46.32 24.45
C PRO A 60 -6.85 -45.92 23.49
N ASP A 61 -8.10 -46.32 23.77
CA ASP A 61 -9.24 -46.04 22.87
C ASP A 61 -9.85 -44.64 23.08
N TYR A 62 -9.45 -43.92 24.13
CA TYR A 62 -9.99 -42.61 24.48
C TYR A 62 -9.08 -41.45 24.05
N LEU A 63 -7.78 -41.72 23.90
CA LEU A 63 -6.77 -40.74 23.52
C LEU A 63 -6.21 -41.08 22.14
N SER A 64 -6.03 -40.05 21.33
CA SER A 64 -5.36 -40.15 20.03
C SER A 64 -4.08 -39.32 20.03
N ASP A 65 -3.02 -39.89 19.47
CA ASP A 65 -1.81 -39.14 19.14
C ASP A 65 -2.02 -38.40 17.81
N CYS A 66 -1.70 -37.10 17.80
CA CYS A 66 -1.79 -36.25 16.62
C CYS A 66 -0.59 -35.31 16.57
N GLU A 67 -0.23 -34.86 15.37
CA GLU A 67 0.78 -33.83 15.23
C GLU A 67 0.15 -32.44 15.40
N ALA A 68 0.73 -31.63 16.29
CA ALA A 68 0.40 -30.22 16.43
C ALA A 68 1.69 -29.41 16.63
N ASP A 69 1.83 -28.33 15.86
CA ASP A 69 2.95 -27.39 16.01
C ASP A 69 4.35 -28.07 15.93
N GLY A 70 4.45 -29.14 15.13
CA GLY A 70 5.67 -29.93 14.93
C GLY A 70 6.02 -30.92 16.06
N VAL A 71 5.07 -31.22 16.94
CA VAL A 71 5.23 -32.17 18.06
C VAL A 71 4.07 -33.16 18.09
N SER A 72 4.34 -34.42 18.45
CA SER A 72 3.29 -35.40 18.72
C SER A 72 2.62 -35.12 20.06
N VAL A 73 1.33 -34.82 20.02
CA VAL A 73 0.49 -34.47 21.18
C VAL A 73 -0.65 -35.46 21.35
N MET A 74 -1.02 -35.69 22.59
CA MET A 74 -2.18 -36.49 22.99
C MET A 74 -3.41 -35.59 23.11
N LYS A 75 -4.52 -36.03 22.53
CA LYS A 75 -5.84 -35.37 22.65
C LYS A 75 -6.96 -36.39 22.78
N TRP A 76 -8.14 -35.94 23.22
CA TRP A 76 -9.34 -36.78 23.21
C TRP A 76 -9.68 -37.22 21.79
N TYR A 77 -9.87 -38.53 21.59
CA TYR A 77 -10.15 -39.12 20.28
C TYR A 77 -11.41 -38.53 19.62
N HIS A 78 -12.47 -38.29 20.40
CA HIS A 78 -13.74 -37.77 19.91
C HIS A 78 -14.20 -36.54 20.69
N ARG A 79 -14.89 -35.61 20.00
CA ARG A 79 -15.43 -34.37 20.60
C ARG A 79 -16.32 -34.64 21.81
N GLN A 80 -17.14 -35.69 21.78
CA GLN A 80 -18.01 -36.06 22.90
C GLN A 80 -17.23 -36.42 24.17
N PHE A 81 -16.05 -37.05 24.05
CA PHE A 81 -15.20 -37.33 25.21
C PHE A 81 -14.62 -36.04 25.79
N LYS A 82 -14.20 -35.10 24.94
CA LYS A 82 -13.77 -33.77 25.39
C LYS A 82 -14.89 -33.05 26.14
N GLU A 83 -16.12 -33.05 25.63
CA GLU A 83 -17.27 -32.42 26.29
C GLU A 83 -17.64 -33.11 27.60
N ALA A 84 -17.61 -34.45 27.65
CA ALA A 84 -17.84 -35.22 28.87
C ALA A 84 -16.77 -34.93 29.93
N ALA A 85 -15.50 -34.86 29.52
CA ALA A 85 -14.39 -34.51 30.38
C ALA A 85 -14.51 -33.07 30.90
N GLN A 86 -14.90 -32.11 30.05
CA GLN A 86 -15.17 -30.73 30.46
C GLN A 86 -16.29 -30.67 31.51
N LYS A 87 -17.41 -31.36 31.28
CA LYS A 87 -18.51 -31.44 32.26
C LYS A 87 -18.09 -32.09 33.58
N ARG A 88 -17.14 -33.04 33.55
CA ARG A 88 -16.65 -33.76 34.73
C ARG A 88 -15.63 -32.96 35.54
N TYR A 89 -14.65 -32.34 34.86
CA TYR A 89 -13.49 -31.71 35.51
C TYR A 89 -13.61 -30.19 35.65
N PHE A 90 -14.43 -29.53 34.83
CA PHE A 90 -14.60 -28.07 34.80
C PHE A 90 -15.99 -27.65 35.29
N THR A 91 -16.46 -28.26 36.38
CA THR A 91 -17.71 -27.86 37.05
C THR A 91 -17.57 -26.52 37.76
N ASN A 92 -16.40 -26.24 38.32
CA ASN A 92 -16.09 -24.98 38.99
C ASN A 92 -15.19 -24.10 38.11
N VAL A 93 -15.61 -22.86 37.89
CA VAL A 93 -14.84 -21.86 37.13
C VAL A 93 -13.46 -21.64 37.74
N ASN A 94 -13.34 -21.64 39.08
CA ASN A 94 -12.06 -21.46 39.76
C ASN A 94 -11.08 -22.61 39.49
N GLN A 95 -11.58 -23.85 39.36
CA GLN A 95 -10.73 -24.99 39.00
C GLN A 95 -10.28 -24.90 37.54
N THR A 96 -11.18 -24.49 36.65
CA THR A 96 -10.86 -24.27 35.23
C THR A 96 -9.78 -23.21 35.08
N MET A 97 -9.95 -22.05 35.73
CA MET A 97 -8.96 -20.97 35.76
C MET A 97 -7.63 -21.43 36.36
N TYR A 98 -7.65 -22.28 37.39
CA TYR A 98 -6.45 -22.86 37.99
C TYR A 98 -5.64 -23.68 36.98
N PHE A 99 -6.27 -24.61 36.26
CA PHE A 99 -5.57 -25.41 35.25
C PHE A 99 -5.03 -24.55 34.11
N HIS A 100 -5.80 -23.59 33.61
CA HIS A 100 -5.31 -22.66 32.59
C HIS A 100 -4.15 -21.80 33.10
N SER A 101 -4.18 -21.33 34.35
CA SER A 101 -3.09 -20.55 34.94
C SER A 101 -1.81 -21.38 35.10
N MET A 102 -1.93 -22.64 35.54
CA MET A 102 -0.78 -23.53 35.68
C MET A 102 -0.14 -23.86 34.31
N THR A 103 -0.95 -24.05 33.27
CA THR A 103 -0.43 -24.23 31.91
C THR A 103 0.20 -22.95 31.36
N ALA A 104 -0.37 -21.78 31.66
CA ALA A 104 0.25 -20.49 31.32
C ALA A 104 1.61 -20.33 32.00
N ASP A 105 1.75 -20.67 33.28
CA ASP A 105 3.02 -20.60 34.03
C ASP A 105 4.11 -21.48 33.40
N TYR A 106 3.74 -22.68 32.92
CA TYR A 106 4.64 -23.56 32.19
C TYR A 106 5.16 -22.88 30.92
N PHE A 107 4.26 -22.42 30.04
CA PHE A 107 4.66 -21.81 28.77
C PHE A 107 5.31 -20.43 28.93
N LEU A 108 5.01 -19.67 29.98
CA LEU A 108 5.77 -18.47 30.37
C LEU A 108 7.22 -18.83 30.72
N GLY A 109 7.44 -20.05 31.22
CA GLY A 109 8.75 -20.54 31.63
C GLY A 109 9.14 -20.05 33.03
N MET A 110 8.16 -19.68 33.88
CA MET A 110 8.43 -19.09 35.20
C MET A 110 9.31 -19.98 36.09
N TRP A 111 9.16 -21.30 35.96
CA TRP A 111 9.88 -22.32 36.74
C TRP A 111 10.77 -23.22 35.86
N GLY A 112 11.05 -22.78 34.63
CA GLY A 112 11.88 -23.53 33.68
C GLY A 112 13.35 -23.16 33.78
N GLY A 113 14.24 -24.00 33.25
CA GLY A 113 15.66 -23.65 33.07
C GLY A 113 16.48 -23.60 34.36
N GLY A 114 16.08 -24.35 35.40
CA GLY A 114 16.81 -24.47 36.66
C GLY A 114 16.35 -23.52 37.78
N ILE A 115 15.27 -22.76 37.55
CA ILE A 115 14.67 -21.90 38.57
C ILE A 115 13.93 -22.76 39.61
N PRO A 116 14.31 -22.72 40.90
CA PRO A 116 13.65 -23.51 41.93
C PRO A 116 12.27 -22.94 42.27
N LYS A 117 11.25 -23.81 42.31
CA LYS A 117 9.88 -23.44 42.68
C LYS A 117 9.65 -23.60 44.20
N PRO A 118 9.13 -22.57 44.90
CA PRO A 118 8.75 -22.68 46.30
C PRO A 118 7.49 -23.54 46.46
N PHE A 119 7.46 -24.36 47.50
CA PHE A 119 6.31 -25.21 47.84
C PHE A 119 6.16 -25.36 49.35
N LYS A 120 4.96 -25.76 49.80
CA LYS A 120 4.64 -25.96 51.22
C LYS A 120 4.51 -27.44 51.52
N TYR A 121 5.07 -27.89 52.64
CA TYR A 121 4.90 -29.26 53.10
C TYR A 121 3.54 -29.43 53.78
N THR A 122 2.86 -30.54 53.49
CA THR A 122 1.64 -30.91 54.22
C THR A 122 1.97 -31.24 55.68
N GLU A 123 1.00 -31.09 56.58
CA GLU A 123 1.19 -31.40 58.01
C GLU A 123 1.63 -32.86 58.21
N ILE A 124 1.07 -33.78 57.41
CA ILE A 124 1.42 -35.19 57.40
C ILE A 124 2.90 -35.38 57.02
N GLN A 125 3.38 -34.73 55.97
CA GLN A 125 4.78 -34.80 55.55
C GLN A 125 5.71 -34.21 56.62
N ARG A 126 5.32 -33.10 57.27
CA ARG A 126 6.13 -32.46 58.30
C ARG A 126 6.32 -33.35 59.52
N HIS A 127 5.25 -33.99 60.00
CA HIS A 127 5.31 -34.94 61.11
C HIS A 127 6.06 -36.22 60.73
N ARG A 128 5.79 -36.77 59.53
CA ARG A 128 6.38 -38.04 59.10
C ARG A 128 7.87 -37.95 58.81
N PHE A 129 8.33 -36.83 58.27
CA PHE A 129 9.73 -36.63 57.87
C PHE A 129 10.51 -35.70 58.82
N ASN A 130 9.94 -35.34 59.98
CA ASN A 130 10.57 -34.45 60.97
C ASN A 130 11.12 -33.14 60.36
N LEU A 131 10.35 -32.51 59.47
CA LEU A 131 10.77 -31.29 58.77
C LEU A 131 10.57 -30.05 59.65
N LYS A 132 11.67 -29.33 59.91
CA LYS A 132 11.65 -28.09 60.71
C LYS A 132 11.03 -26.90 59.94
N SER A 133 11.26 -26.81 58.63
CA SER A 133 10.68 -25.74 57.80
C SER A 133 9.27 -26.08 57.33
N LYS A 134 8.42 -25.05 57.21
CA LYS A 134 7.09 -25.17 56.59
C LYS A 134 7.14 -25.15 55.07
N GLU A 135 8.22 -24.59 54.51
CA GLU A 135 8.39 -24.35 53.09
C GLU A 135 9.69 -24.98 52.59
N GLY A 136 9.72 -25.33 51.31
CA GLY A 136 10.87 -25.85 50.60
C GLY A 136 11.02 -25.18 49.24
N LEU A 137 12.23 -25.25 48.69
CA LEU A 137 12.57 -24.77 47.35
C LEU A 137 13.22 -25.93 46.59
N ALA A 138 12.67 -26.25 45.41
CA ALA A 138 13.22 -27.33 44.58
C ALA A 138 13.11 -27.01 43.09
N ASP A 139 14.20 -27.25 42.36
CA ASP A 139 14.21 -27.26 40.90
C ASP A 139 13.46 -28.51 40.40
N ARG A 140 12.45 -28.28 39.56
CA ARG A 140 11.57 -29.31 39.00
C ARG A 140 12.16 -29.96 37.74
N LYS A 141 13.34 -29.50 37.29
CA LYS A 141 14.04 -29.95 36.07
C LYS A 141 13.19 -29.77 34.82
N VAL A 142 12.35 -28.74 34.80
CA VAL A 142 11.50 -28.39 33.65
C VAL A 142 12.33 -27.58 32.66
N PRO A 143 12.26 -27.85 31.34
CA PRO A 143 13.00 -27.09 30.33
C PRO A 143 12.59 -25.61 30.31
N ALA A 144 13.51 -24.75 29.89
CA ALA A 144 13.18 -23.36 29.63
C ALA A 144 12.26 -23.22 28.40
N GLN A 145 11.38 -22.22 28.42
CA GLN A 145 10.42 -21.93 27.35
C GLN A 145 10.72 -20.58 26.67
N PRO A 146 11.86 -20.43 25.94
CA PRO A 146 12.14 -19.21 25.18
C PRO A 146 11.18 -19.08 23.99
N LEU A 147 11.08 -17.88 23.41
CA LEU A 147 10.35 -17.64 22.15
C LEU A 147 11.07 -18.30 20.96
N VAL A 148 12.40 -18.26 20.99
CA VAL A 148 13.29 -18.75 19.94
C VAL A 148 14.40 -19.56 20.57
N TYR A 149 14.66 -20.75 20.02
CA TYR A 149 15.80 -21.56 20.39
C TYR A 149 17.01 -21.17 19.52
N TYR A 150 18.17 -21.06 20.15
CA TYR A 150 19.42 -20.69 19.48
C TYR A 150 20.45 -21.82 19.57
N ASN A 151 21.26 -21.96 18.54
CA ASN A 151 22.44 -22.82 18.54
C ASN A 151 23.56 -22.19 19.38
N LYS A 152 24.60 -22.97 19.69
CA LYS A 152 25.81 -22.47 20.38
C LYS A 152 26.49 -21.29 19.65
N GLU A 153 26.29 -21.17 18.34
CA GLU A 153 26.78 -20.08 17.49
C GLU A 153 25.86 -18.84 17.47
N GLY A 154 24.74 -18.85 18.20
CA GLY A 154 23.77 -17.74 18.23
C GLY A 154 22.83 -17.67 17.02
N LYS A 155 22.86 -18.66 16.12
CA LYS A 155 21.88 -18.77 15.02
C LYS A 155 20.57 -19.37 15.52
N ILE A 156 19.46 -18.87 15.00
CA ILE A 156 18.12 -19.40 15.27
C ILE A 156 18.04 -20.84 14.78
N THR A 157 17.62 -21.76 15.65
CA THR A 157 17.36 -23.16 15.28
C THR A 157 15.90 -23.38 14.95
N ARG A 158 15.01 -22.94 15.85
CA ARG A 158 13.56 -23.08 15.69
C ARG A 158 12.82 -22.10 16.60
N TYR A 159 11.60 -21.77 16.19
CA TYR A 159 10.64 -20.99 16.96
C TYR A 159 9.80 -21.91 17.86
N ASN A 160 9.37 -21.42 19.02
CA ASN A 160 8.56 -22.19 19.96
C ASN A 160 7.06 -22.12 19.59
N LEU A 161 6.67 -22.89 18.57
CA LEU A 161 5.30 -22.91 18.05
C LEU A 161 4.26 -23.32 19.11
N ARG A 162 4.60 -24.28 19.98
CA ARG A 162 3.74 -24.71 21.10
C ARG A 162 3.43 -23.56 22.04
N LYS A 163 4.44 -22.78 22.42
CA LYS A 163 4.25 -21.56 23.23
C LYS A 163 3.34 -20.56 22.52
N PHE A 164 3.53 -20.31 21.22
CA PHE A 164 2.69 -19.37 20.45
C PHE A 164 1.23 -19.80 20.30
N GLY A 165 0.94 -21.10 20.29
CA GLY A 165 -0.41 -21.65 20.15
C GLY A 165 -1.18 -21.73 21.48
N GLU A 166 -0.51 -22.18 22.54
CA GLU A 166 -1.14 -22.49 23.83
C GLU A 166 -1.16 -21.27 24.78
N LEU A 167 -0.07 -20.49 24.89
CA LEU A 167 0.04 -19.45 25.91
C LEU A 167 -1.06 -18.37 25.85
N PRO A 168 -1.35 -17.74 24.69
CA PRO A 168 -2.40 -16.71 24.63
C PRO A 168 -3.76 -17.26 25.06
N TYR A 169 -4.11 -18.46 24.58
CA TYR A 169 -5.36 -19.14 24.91
C TYR A 169 -5.51 -19.39 26.41
N HIS A 170 -4.46 -19.89 27.07
CA HIS A 170 -4.47 -20.13 28.51
C HIS A 170 -4.54 -18.85 29.34
N LEU A 171 -3.88 -17.77 28.92
CA LEU A 171 -3.95 -16.47 29.60
C LEU A 171 -5.36 -15.84 29.52
N VAL A 172 -6.02 -15.93 28.37
CA VAL A 172 -7.41 -15.44 28.20
C VAL A 172 -8.38 -16.23 29.10
N ARG A 173 -8.32 -17.57 29.06
CA ARG A 173 -9.23 -18.43 29.85
C ARG A 173 -8.95 -18.40 31.37
N SER A 174 -7.72 -18.07 31.78
CA SER A 174 -7.38 -17.81 33.19
C SER A 174 -7.64 -16.37 33.64
N ARG A 175 -8.11 -15.48 32.74
CA ARG A 175 -8.36 -14.05 32.98
C ARG A 175 -7.13 -13.27 33.48
N ARG A 176 -5.92 -13.71 33.12
CA ARG A 176 -4.66 -13.04 33.45
C ARG A 176 -4.29 -12.01 32.38
N PHE A 177 -5.12 -10.97 32.25
CA PHE A 177 -5.00 -9.99 31.16
C PHE A 177 -3.74 -9.12 31.27
N GLU A 178 -3.27 -8.80 32.47
CA GLU A 178 -2.01 -8.06 32.66
C GLU A 178 -0.81 -8.80 32.06
N ASP A 179 -0.72 -10.11 32.31
CA ASP A 179 0.34 -10.97 31.74
C ASP A 179 0.18 -11.14 30.23
N LEU A 180 -1.06 -11.22 29.74
CA LEU A 180 -1.38 -11.28 28.32
C LEU A 180 -0.93 -10.01 27.60
N PHE A 181 -1.21 -8.84 28.16
CA PHE A 181 -0.82 -7.57 27.54
C PHE A 181 0.69 -7.41 27.55
N LYS A 182 1.33 -7.64 28.70
CA LYS A 182 2.77 -7.42 28.87
C LYS A 182 3.66 -8.40 28.09
N ASN A 183 3.28 -9.67 28.03
CA ASN A 183 4.16 -10.73 27.51
C ASN A 183 3.75 -11.23 26.11
N VAL A 184 2.55 -10.90 25.63
CA VAL A 184 1.98 -11.45 24.39
C VAL A 184 1.50 -10.33 23.45
N LEU A 185 0.38 -9.67 23.76
CA LEU A 185 -0.34 -8.81 22.79
C LEU A 185 0.31 -7.44 22.57
N PHE A 186 0.94 -6.85 23.60
CA PHE A 186 1.68 -5.58 23.49
C PHE A 186 3.20 -5.79 23.69
N ASN A 187 3.69 -6.97 23.30
CA ASN A 187 5.10 -7.32 23.36
C ASN A 187 5.69 -7.43 21.95
N TYR A 188 6.68 -6.60 21.64
CA TYR A 188 7.27 -6.55 20.31
C TYR A 188 7.97 -7.87 19.93
N GLN A 189 8.76 -8.46 20.83
CA GLN A 189 9.48 -9.70 20.57
C GLN A 189 8.53 -10.86 20.31
N TRP A 190 7.43 -10.94 21.06
CA TRP A 190 6.39 -11.94 20.86
C TRP A 190 5.78 -11.81 19.46
N LEU A 191 5.31 -10.61 19.11
CA LEU A 191 4.64 -10.37 17.84
C LEU A 191 5.59 -10.60 16.66
N HIS A 192 6.83 -10.13 16.72
CA HIS A 192 7.84 -10.37 15.69
C HIS A 192 8.15 -11.86 15.54
N ALA A 193 8.43 -12.56 16.64
CA ALA A 193 8.76 -13.98 16.59
C ALA A 193 7.58 -14.84 16.11
N LYS A 194 6.35 -14.47 16.46
CA LYS A 194 5.14 -15.15 15.97
C LYS A 194 4.90 -14.85 14.48
N LEU A 195 5.10 -13.63 13.99
CA LEU A 195 5.01 -13.31 12.56
C LEU A 195 6.09 -13.99 11.71
N CYS A 196 7.28 -14.21 12.26
CA CYS A 196 8.35 -14.94 11.58
C CYS A 196 8.08 -16.44 11.42
N SER A 197 7.13 -17.00 12.18
CA SER A 197 6.90 -18.45 12.25
C SER A 197 5.47 -18.89 11.96
N CYS A 198 4.49 -18.00 12.09
CA CYS A 198 3.08 -18.24 11.89
C CYS A 198 2.48 -17.20 10.91
N PRO A 199 1.40 -17.54 10.18
CA PRO A 199 0.70 -16.57 9.35
C PRO A 199 0.11 -15.44 10.20
N LEU A 200 -0.05 -14.26 9.60
CA LEU A 200 -0.60 -13.06 10.24
C LEU A 200 -1.95 -13.33 10.94
N GLN A 201 -2.81 -14.13 10.31
CA GLN A 201 -4.11 -14.48 10.87
C GLN A 201 -4.01 -15.19 12.24
N ALA A 202 -2.95 -15.97 12.49
CA ALA A 202 -2.74 -16.61 13.78
C ALA A 202 -2.39 -15.61 14.89
N VAL A 203 -1.83 -14.45 14.53
CA VAL A 203 -1.62 -13.32 15.46
C VAL A 203 -2.93 -12.59 15.69
N LEU A 204 -3.65 -12.26 14.62
CA LEU A 204 -4.95 -11.56 14.70
C LEU A 204 -5.99 -12.35 15.49
N ALA A 205 -6.01 -13.68 15.36
CA ALA A 205 -6.89 -14.55 16.12
C ALA A 205 -6.67 -14.45 17.64
N ASP A 206 -5.45 -14.15 18.10
CA ASP A 206 -5.20 -13.94 19.54
C ASP A 206 -5.85 -12.63 20.03
N PHE A 207 -5.77 -11.57 19.22
CA PHE A 207 -6.42 -10.29 19.53
C PHE A 207 -7.94 -10.42 19.52
N GLU A 208 -8.49 -11.16 18.55
CA GLU A 208 -9.91 -11.42 18.45
C GLU A 208 -10.42 -12.25 19.63
N ASP A 209 -9.74 -13.35 19.99
CA ASP A 209 -10.11 -14.15 21.17
C ASP A 209 -10.00 -13.33 22.46
N ALA A 210 -8.98 -12.49 22.62
CA ALA A 210 -8.86 -11.59 23.76
C ALA A 210 -10.01 -10.57 23.82
N SER A 211 -10.32 -9.91 22.69
CA SER A 211 -11.39 -8.92 22.61
C SER A 211 -12.77 -9.48 22.94
N ALA A 212 -13.03 -10.76 22.64
CA ALA A 212 -14.29 -11.42 22.93
C ALA A 212 -14.48 -11.79 24.42
N HIS A 213 -13.40 -11.79 25.21
CA HIS A 213 -13.42 -12.22 26.62
C HIS A 213 -13.10 -11.10 27.61
N ILE A 214 -12.77 -9.90 27.13
CA ILE A 214 -12.49 -8.71 27.94
C ILE A 214 -13.75 -7.84 27.96
N ASP A 215 -14.12 -7.33 29.14
CA ASP A 215 -15.30 -6.46 29.30
C ASP A 215 -14.96 -4.95 29.18
N GLY A 216 -13.67 -4.60 29.31
CA GLY A 216 -13.17 -3.22 29.35
C GLY A 216 -13.13 -2.55 27.97
N ARG A 217 -13.89 -1.46 27.80
CA ARG A 217 -14.03 -0.77 26.50
C ARG A 217 -12.72 -0.14 26.01
N ASN A 218 -11.89 0.37 26.92
CA ASN A 218 -10.63 1.03 26.56
C ASN A 218 -9.59 -0.01 26.13
N GLU A 219 -9.50 -1.12 26.86
CA GLU A 219 -8.61 -2.23 26.53
C GLU A 219 -8.98 -2.87 25.19
N ILE A 220 -10.27 -3.06 24.92
CA ILE A 220 -10.75 -3.55 23.62
C ILE A 220 -10.34 -2.57 22.51
N ARG A 221 -10.44 -1.26 22.73
CA ARG A 221 -10.01 -0.26 21.76
C ARG A 221 -8.52 -0.37 21.47
N GLU A 222 -7.66 -0.46 22.49
CA GLU A 222 -6.21 -0.61 22.29
C GLU A 222 -5.85 -1.89 21.53
N LEU A 223 -6.51 -3.01 21.86
CA LEU A 223 -6.34 -4.28 21.15
C LEU A 223 -6.73 -4.15 19.68
N MET A 224 -7.86 -3.52 19.41
CA MET A 224 -8.34 -3.31 18.04
C MET A 224 -7.44 -2.37 17.24
N LEU A 225 -6.89 -1.32 17.86
CA LEU A 225 -5.94 -0.42 17.19
C LEU A 225 -4.69 -1.16 16.72
N VAL A 226 -4.10 -2.01 17.57
CA VAL A 226 -2.93 -2.82 17.18
C VAL A 226 -3.31 -3.87 16.15
N ALA A 227 -4.44 -4.58 16.33
CA ALA A 227 -4.91 -5.57 15.37
C ALA A 227 -5.18 -4.94 13.98
N ASP A 228 -5.81 -3.78 13.92
CA ASP A 228 -6.06 -3.04 12.67
C ASP A 228 -4.76 -2.52 12.05
N ALA A 229 -3.79 -2.07 12.85
CA ALA A 229 -2.48 -1.67 12.34
C ALA A 229 -1.75 -2.86 11.69
N LEU A 230 -1.86 -4.05 12.28
CA LEU A 230 -1.34 -5.31 11.72
C LEU A 230 -2.09 -5.71 10.45
N ARG A 231 -3.43 -5.60 10.40
CA ARG A 231 -4.25 -5.86 9.21
C ARG A 231 -3.88 -4.94 8.04
N LEU A 232 -3.80 -3.63 8.29
CA LEU A 232 -3.39 -2.63 7.28
C LEU A 232 -1.94 -2.80 6.81
N GLY A 233 -1.09 -3.44 7.62
CA GLY A 233 0.29 -3.79 7.26
C GLY A 233 0.43 -5.19 6.64
N GLY A 234 -0.66 -5.95 6.51
CA GLY A 234 -0.58 -7.40 6.29
C GLY A 234 0.11 -7.83 4.98
N ALA A 235 -0.12 -7.08 3.90
CA ALA A 235 0.56 -7.31 2.61
C ALA A 235 2.10 -7.18 2.72
N ILE A 236 2.59 -6.34 3.64
CA ILE A 236 4.02 -6.15 3.88
C ILE A 236 4.53 -7.16 4.91
N LEU A 237 3.83 -7.31 6.04
CA LEU A 237 4.28 -8.14 7.17
C LEU A 237 4.33 -9.64 6.86
N SER A 238 3.47 -10.11 5.95
CA SER A 238 3.48 -11.51 5.48
C SER A 238 4.77 -11.87 4.72
N GLN A 239 5.39 -10.92 4.03
CA GLN A 239 6.63 -11.12 3.28
C GLN A 239 7.87 -10.60 4.02
N TYR A 240 7.72 -9.54 4.81
CA TYR A 240 8.79 -8.84 5.52
C TYR A 240 8.42 -8.64 7.01
N PRO A 241 8.49 -9.70 7.84
CA PRO A 241 8.18 -9.60 9.28
C PRO A 241 9.05 -8.58 10.05
N ASP A 242 10.30 -8.38 9.61
CA ASP A 242 11.24 -7.41 10.21
C ASP A 242 10.76 -5.96 10.13
N MET A 243 9.78 -5.67 9.29
CA MET A 243 9.16 -4.36 9.19
C MET A 243 8.06 -4.09 10.24
N LEU A 244 7.83 -5.01 11.19
CA LEU A 244 6.82 -4.84 12.24
C LEU A 244 6.94 -3.48 12.95
N ALA A 245 8.13 -3.12 13.43
CA ALA A 245 8.34 -1.86 14.14
C ALA A 245 8.03 -0.63 13.26
N PRO A 246 8.58 -0.49 12.05
CA PRO A 246 8.19 0.59 11.14
C PRO A 246 6.70 0.65 10.81
N GLN A 247 6.01 -0.48 10.66
CA GLN A 247 4.58 -0.52 10.34
C GLN A 247 3.71 -0.08 11.53
N LEU A 248 4.08 -0.43 12.76
CA LEU A 248 3.40 0.01 13.97
C LEU A 248 3.65 1.50 14.23
N ILE A 249 4.92 1.94 14.18
CA ILE A 249 5.30 3.35 14.35
C ILE A 249 4.58 4.23 13.33
N GLY A 250 4.63 3.87 12.04
CA GLY A 250 4.06 4.70 10.98
C GLY A 250 2.54 4.94 11.11
N ARG A 251 1.82 4.09 11.87
CA ARG A 251 0.35 4.09 11.98
C ARG A 251 -0.18 4.47 13.37
N LEU A 252 0.48 4.04 14.44
CA LEU A 252 -0.01 4.17 15.82
C LEU A 252 0.54 5.38 16.58
N LEU A 253 1.52 6.10 16.01
CA LEU A 253 2.08 7.29 16.66
C LEU A 253 1.04 8.31 17.15
N PRO A 254 -0.03 8.63 16.39
CA PRO A 254 -1.04 9.58 16.86
C PRO A 254 -1.84 9.11 18.09
N GLU A 255 -1.93 7.80 18.29
CA GLU A 255 -2.70 7.15 19.37
C GLU A 255 -1.84 6.90 20.63
N MET A 256 -0.57 7.33 20.65
CA MET A 256 0.39 7.06 21.71
C MET A 256 0.03 7.72 23.05
N GLU A 257 -0.56 8.92 23.04
CA GLU A 257 -0.85 9.67 24.27
C GLU A 257 -2.08 9.13 25.02
N SER A 258 -3.10 8.71 24.28
CA SER A 258 -4.37 8.25 24.84
C SER A 258 -4.31 6.81 25.36
N ASN A 259 -3.34 6.01 24.90
CA ASN A 259 -3.33 4.56 25.05
C ASN A 259 -2.00 4.06 25.64
N PRO A 260 -1.91 3.74 26.95
CA PRO A 260 -0.65 3.35 27.59
C PRO A 260 -0.04 2.05 27.04
N ASN A 261 -0.86 1.07 26.65
CA ASN A 261 -0.33 -0.19 26.12
C ASN A 261 0.24 0.00 24.69
N VAL A 262 -0.40 0.87 23.90
CA VAL A 262 0.10 1.28 22.57
C VAL A 262 1.41 2.04 22.71
N LYS A 263 1.54 2.93 23.70
CA LYS A 263 2.81 3.59 24.00
C LYS A 263 3.91 2.58 24.33
N SER A 264 3.62 1.60 25.19
CA SER A 264 4.60 0.58 25.59
C SER A 264 5.15 -0.21 24.41
N ILE A 265 4.30 -0.61 23.45
CA ILE A 265 4.77 -1.32 22.26
C ILE A 265 5.55 -0.41 21.31
N LEU A 266 5.22 0.87 21.19
CA LEU A 266 5.98 1.84 20.39
C LEU A 266 7.38 2.10 20.98
N ASP A 267 7.50 2.23 22.30
CA ASP A 267 8.80 2.35 22.98
C ASP A 267 9.67 1.09 22.76
N GLN A 268 9.05 -0.09 22.74
CA GLN A 268 9.73 -1.34 22.37
C GLN A 268 10.18 -1.36 20.90
N CYS A 269 9.39 -0.77 19.99
CA CYS A 269 9.77 -0.66 18.58
C CYS A 269 11.05 0.19 18.39
N ASP A 270 11.18 1.29 19.13
CA ASP A 270 12.36 2.17 19.05
C ASP A 270 13.60 1.61 19.78
N SER A 271 13.43 0.63 20.69
CA SER A 271 14.53 0.05 21.47
C SER A 271 14.98 -1.33 20.95
N GLU A 272 14.05 -2.22 20.66
CA GLU A 272 14.28 -3.59 20.22
C GLU A 272 14.05 -3.74 18.72
N GLY A 273 13.05 -3.03 18.17
CA GLY A 273 12.69 -3.14 16.75
C GLY A 273 13.77 -2.70 15.79
N ILE A 274 14.58 -1.72 16.20
CA ILE A 274 15.74 -1.22 15.45
C ILE A 274 16.82 -2.29 15.19
N GLN A 275 16.81 -3.41 15.93
CA GLN A 275 17.72 -4.54 15.69
C GLN A 275 17.33 -5.36 14.46
N HIS A 276 16.04 -5.40 14.12
CA HIS A 276 15.51 -6.12 12.96
C HIS A 276 15.45 -5.20 11.73
N CYS A 277 14.94 -3.98 11.90
CA CYS A 277 14.92 -2.98 10.84
C CYS A 277 15.26 -1.61 11.42
N SER A 278 16.49 -1.16 11.18
CA SER A 278 16.97 0.13 11.67
C SER A 278 16.36 1.34 10.95
N LEU A 279 15.53 1.16 9.92
CA LEU A 279 14.93 2.28 9.18
C LEU A 279 13.51 2.54 9.71
N THR A 280 13.35 3.57 10.54
CA THR A 280 12.10 3.86 11.26
C THR A 280 11.45 5.17 10.78
N PRO A 281 10.12 5.26 10.67
CA PRO A 281 9.46 6.52 10.33
C PRO A 281 9.72 7.62 11.37
N THR A 282 10.10 8.80 10.90
CA THR A 282 10.32 9.97 11.76
C THR A 282 9.01 10.51 12.34
N TYR A 283 7.91 10.38 11.61
CA TYR A 283 6.56 10.82 12.00
C TYR A 283 5.49 9.88 11.44
N HIS A 284 4.23 10.13 11.77
CA HIS A 284 3.08 9.40 11.24
C HIS A 284 2.97 9.55 9.71
N CYS A 285 3.15 8.45 8.97
CA CYS A 285 3.23 8.45 7.51
C CYS A 285 2.43 7.33 6.83
N SER A 286 1.61 6.58 7.57
CA SER A 286 0.81 5.46 7.06
C SER A 286 -0.62 5.51 7.59
N HIS A 287 -1.58 4.92 6.88
CA HIS A 287 -3.00 5.00 7.24
C HIS A 287 -3.26 4.55 8.69
N THR A 288 -4.00 5.37 9.44
CA THR A 288 -4.33 5.06 10.84
C THR A 288 -5.30 3.89 10.96
N PRO A 289 -5.15 3.06 12.00
CA PRO A 289 -6.10 1.98 12.31
C PRO A 289 -7.44 2.53 12.80
N GLY A 290 -8.47 1.67 12.86
CA GLY A 290 -9.83 2.00 13.29
C GLY A 290 -10.71 2.68 12.22
N GLY A 291 -10.09 3.37 11.25
CA GLY A 291 -10.79 4.13 10.22
C GLY A 291 -11.62 3.31 9.21
N PRO A 292 -12.11 3.96 8.14
CA PRO A 292 -12.95 3.31 7.13
C PRO A 292 -12.21 2.28 6.28
N LEU A 293 -10.88 2.36 6.14
CA LEU A 293 -10.13 1.38 5.36
C LEU A 293 -9.89 0.13 6.22
N LYS A 294 -10.43 -1.01 5.79
CA LYS A 294 -10.28 -2.29 6.50
C LYS A 294 -9.12 -3.12 5.93
N TYR A 295 -9.08 -3.28 4.61
CA TYR A 295 -8.03 -4.05 3.92
C TYR A 295 -7.50 -3.33 2.69
N SER A 296 -6.19 -3.47 2.46
CA SER A 296 -5.52 -3.10 1.21
C SER A 296 -4.92 -4.38 0.61
N LEU A 297 -5.54 -4.91 -0.44
CA LEU A 297 -5.13 -6.14 -1.12
C LEU A 297 -4.20 -5.77 -2.28
N GLU A 298 -2.91 -6.04 -2.08
CA GLU A 298 -1.84 -5.68 -3.01
C GLU A 298 -1.12 -6.93 -3.51
N GLY A 299 -1.03 -7.07 -4.83
CA GLY A 299 -0.34 -8.22 -5.43
C GLY A 299 -0.19 -8.11 -6.94
N HIS A 300 -1.05 -7.34 -7.60
CA HIS A 300 -0.97 -7.11 -9.04
C HIS A 300 0.22 -6.23 -9.42
N GLN A 301 0.86 -6.56 -10.55
CA GLN A 301 1.97 -5.76 -11.09
C GLN A 301 1.45 -4.51 -11.83
N PHE A 302 0.25 -4.62 -12.40
CA PHE A 302 -0.44 -3.60 -13.17
C PHE A 302 -1.78 -3.23 -12.53
N ALA A 303 -2.48 -2.27 -13.12
CA ALA A 303 -3.81 -1.85 -12.68
C ALA A 303 -4.80 -3.02 -12.66
N VAL A 304 -5.73 -2.99 -11.69
CA VAL A 304 -6.76 -4.02 -11.55
C VAL A 304 -7.96 -3.60 -12.39
N PHE A 305 -8.08 -4.16 -13.60
CA PHE A 305 -9.11 -3.79 -14.57
C PHE A 305 -10.43 -4.54 -14.37
N GLY A 306 -10.43 -5.61 -13.59
CA GLY A 306 -11.64 -6.35 -13.24
C GLY A 306 -11.47 -7.08 -11.92
N PHE A 307 -12.54 -7.11 -11.14
CA PHE A 307 -12.67 -8.01 -10.01
C PHE A 307 -14.12 -8.47 -9.89
N GLN A 308 -14.31 -9.64 -9.29
CA GLN A 308 -15.65 -10.17 -9.03
C GLN A 308 -15.65 -10.92 -7.71
N LEU A 309 -16.79 -10.87 -7.02
CA LEU A 309 -17.05 -11.69 -5.85
C LEU A 309 -17.58 -13.05 -6.28
N THR A 310 -17.14 -14.10 -5.59
CA THR A 310 -17.75 -15.42 -5.73
C THR A 310 -19.22 -15.38 -5.31
N ALA A 311 -20.05 -16.32 -5.80
CA ALA A 311 -21.47 -16.37 -5.49
C ALA A 311 -21.76 -16.56 -3.98
N ASP A 312 -20.83 -17.18 -3.24
CA ASP A 312 -20.88 -17.29 -1.77
C ASP A 312 -20.35 -16.03 -1.05
N LEU A 313 -19.83 -15.06 -1.82
CA LEU A 313 -19.30 -13.77 -1.38
C LEU A 313 -18.17 -13.90 -0.35
N ARG A 314 -17.47 -15.04 -0.34
CA ARG A 314 -16.33 -15.30 0.53
C ARG A 314 -15.01 -14.86 -0.08
N TYR A 315 -14.87 -14.95 -1.40
CA TYR A 315 -13.63 -14.66 -2.09
C TYR A 315 -13.78 -13.50 -3.07
N ILE A 316 -12.71 -12.72 -3.22
CA ILE A 316 -12.54 -11.78 -4.32
C ILE A 316 -11.60 -12.41 -5.34
N VAL A 317 -12.05 -12.52 -6.59
CA VAL A 317 -11.19 -12.83 -7.74
C VAL A 317 -10.88 -11.53 -8.46
N SER A 318 -9.60 -11.27 -8.73
CA SER A 318 -9.13 -10.04 -9.36
C SER A 318 -8.16 -10.34 -10.50
N VAL A 319 -8.22 -9.55 -11.57
CA VAL A 319 -7.38 -9.74 -12.76
C VAL A 319 -6.60 -8.49 -13.16
N SER A 320 -5.38 -8.74 -13.63
CA SER A 320 -4.58 -7.80 -14.42
C SER A 320 -3.80 -8.57 -15.49
N ASN A 321 -2.52 -8.88 -15.29
CA ASN A 321 -1.76 -9.85 -16.08
C ASN A 321 -1.77 -11.27 -15.48
N LYS A 322 -2.37 -11.42 -14.29
CA LYS A 322 -2.53 -12.67 -13.54
C LYS A 322 -3.86 -12.69 -12.81
N PHE A 323 -4.28 -13.87 -12.36
CA PHE A 323 -5.43 -14.05 -11.50
C PHE A 323 -4.97 -14.12 -10.05
N ILE A 324 -5.64 -13.37 -9.17
CA ILE A 324 -5.43 -13.47 -7.72
C ILE A 324 -6.77 -13.65 -7.02
N THR A 325 -6.83 -14.67 -6.16
CA THR A 325 -7.99 -14.96 -5.30
C THR A 325 -7.66 -14.62 -3.85
N TRP A 326 -8.48 -13.77 -3.24
CA TRP A 326 -8.32 -13.29 -1.87
C TRP A 326 -9.47 -13.81 -1.01
N ASP A 327 -9.17 -14.31 0.21
CA ASP A 327 -10.21 -14.60 1.19
C ASP A 327 -10.61 -13.30 1.89
N LEU A 328 -11.88 -12.91 1.81
CA LEU A 328 -12.37 -11.70 2.48
C LEU A 328 -12.24 -11.79 3.99
N SER A 329 -12.43 -12.98 4.58
CA SER A 329 -12.43 -13.13 6.03
C SER A 329 -11.06 -12.90 6.65
N THR A 330 -9.97 -13.36 6.00
CA THR A 330 -8.60 -13.25 6.51
C THR A 330 -7.76 -12.21 5.79
N SER A 331 -8.21 -11.70 4.64
CA SER A 331 -7.45 -10.87 3.68
C SER A 331 -6.24 -11.56 3.03
N ASP A 332 -6.07 -12.86 3.25
CA ASP A 332 -4.94 -13.60 2.70
C ASP A 332 -5.11 -13.87 1.20
N MET A 333 -3.97 -13.85 0.51
CA MET A 333 -3.88 -14.36 -0.85
C MET A 333 -3.97 -15.89 -0.80
N THR A 334 -5.06 -16.44 -1.32
CA THR A 334 -5.28 -17.90 -1.33
C THR A 334 -4.66 -18.57 -2.55
N ARG A 335 -4.77 -17.91 -3.71
CA ARG A 335 -4.28 -18.43 -4.99
C ARG A 335 -3.76 -17.31 -5.86
N GLU A 336 -2.66 -17.60 -6.54
CA GLU A 336 -2.07 -16.77 -7.60
C GLU A 336 -1.82 -17.67 -8.82
N VAL A 337 -2.36 -17.27 -9.97
CA VAL A 337 -2.16 -17.98 -11.25
C VAL A 337 -1.62 -17.01 -12.26
N ILE A 338 -0.44 -17.31 -12.83
CA ILE A 338 0.28 -16.47 -13.78
C ILE A 338 0.27 -17.15 -15.16
N PRO A 339 -0.61 -16.71 -16.09
CA PRO A 339 -0.73 -17.33 -17.40
C PRO A 339 0.46 -17.09 -18.35
N GLY A 340 1.32 -16.10 -18.06
CA GLY A 340 2.46 -15.76 -18.93
C GLY A 340 2.09 -15.06 -20.24
N ILE A 341 0.96 -14.34 -20.26
CA ILE A 341 0.41 -13.67 -21.43
C ILE A 341 1.04 -12.29 -21.67
N GLU A 342 1.20 -11.93 -22.95
CA GLU A 342 1.56 -10.57 -23.37
C GLU A 342 0.27 -9.76 -23.54
N GLY A 343 -0.24 -9.17 -22.46
CA GLY A 343 -1.48 -8.38 -22.50
C GLY A 343 -2.06 -8.11 -21.12
N ILE A 344 -3.05 -7.24 -21.05
CA ILE A 344 -3.77 -6.94 -19.80
C ILE A 344 -5.20 -7.47 -19.91
N MET A 345 -5.59 -8.34 -18.96
CA MET A 345 -6.93 -8.90 -18.88
C MET A 345 -7.94 -7.88 -18.40
N GLN A 346 -9.13 -7.96 -18.99
CA GLN A 346 -10.29 -7.12 -18.77
C GLN A 346 -11.55 -8.01 -18.72
N ARG A 347 -12.65 -7.45 -18.19
CA ARG A 347 -13.98 -8.10 -18.04
C ARG A 347 -13.89 -9.53 -17.48
N LEU A 348 -13.43 -9.63 -16.23
CA LEU A 348 -13.50 -10.86 -15.48
C LEU A 348 -14.97 -11.28 -15.28
N MET A 349 -15.27 -12.54 -15.61
CA MET A 349 -16.53 -13.19 -15.25
C MET A 349 -16.29 -14.53 -14.57
N LEU A 350 -17.08 -14.80 -13.54
CA LEU A 350 -17.12 -16.08 -12.81
C LEU A 350 -18.34 -16.89 -13.24
N SER A 351 -18.17 -18.21 -13.33
CA SER A 351 -19.30 -19.12 -13.49
C SER A 351 -20.20 -19.07 -12.25
N PRO A 352 -21.53 -19.27 -12.40
CA PRO A 352 -22.46 -19.32 -11.27
C PRO A 352 -22.05 -20.31 -10.16
N ASP A 353 -21.44 -21.43 -10.54
CA ASP A 353 -20.91 -22.44 -9.60
C ASP A 353 -19.53 -22.11 -8.99
N ASN A 354 -18.94 -20.95 -9.33
CA ASN A 354 -17.59 -20.48 -8.95
C ASN A 354 -16.42 -21.39 -9.37
N LYS A 355 -16.62 -22.40 -10.22
CA LYS A 355 -15.55 -23.31 -10.62
C LYS A 355 -14.64 -22.75 -11.70
N TYR A 356 -15.17 -21.88 -12.55
CA TYR A 356 -14.44 -21.33 -13.68
C TYR A 356 -14.49 -19.80 -13.67
N SER A 357 -13.46 -19.22 -14.26
CA SER A 357 -13.40 -17.79 -14.54
C SER A 357 -12.90 -17.56 -15.95
N ILE A 358 -13.41 -16.52 -16.60
CA ILE A 358 -12.98 -16.12 -17.94
C ILE A 358 -12.64 -14.64 -17.94
N ALA A 359 -11.59 -14.28 -18.66
CA ALA A 359 -11.23 -12.89 -18.92
C ALA A 359 -10.57 -12.82 -20.31
N HIS A 360 -10.70 -11.68 -20.99
CA HIS A 360 -10.01 -11.45 -22.26
C HIS A 360 -9.01 -10.31 -22.14
N THR A 361 -7.98 -10.33 -22.95
CA THR A 361 -6.93 -9.31 -22.97
C THR A 361 -7.19 -8.24 -24.03
N ASN A 362 -6.55 -7.09 -23.86
CA ASN A 362 -6.57 -6.00 -24.84
C ASN A 362 -6.00 -6.36 -26.23
N ASN A 363 -5.24 -7.45 -26.36
CA ASN A 363 -4.77 -7.98 -27.66
C ASN A 363 -5.62 -9.13 -28.21
N GLY A 364 -6.78 -9.41 -27.62
CA GLY A 364 -7.75 -10.39 -28.14
C GLY A 364 -7.53 -11.84 -27.73
N LEU A 365 -6.62 -12.13 -26.79
CA LEU A 365 -6.49 -13.46 -26.19
C LEU A 365 -7.56 -13.64 -25.11
N THR A 366 -8.16 -14.82 -25.04
CA THR A 366 -9.10 -15.17 -23.96
C THR A 366 -8.47 -16.21 -23.06
N VAL A 367 -8.53 -15.98 -21.74
CA VAL A 367 -8.00 -16.87 -20.71
C VAL A 367 -9.17 -17.45 -19.93
N LEU A 368 -9.32 -18.78 -20.01
CA LEU A 368 -10.28 -19.55 -19.23
C LEU A 368 -9.54 -20.27 -18.10
N LEU A 369 -9.87 -19.99 -16.85
CA LEU A 369 -9.22 -20.54 -15.67
C LEU A 369 -10.19 -21.42 -14.87
N ASN A 370 -9.76 -22.63 -14.55
CA ASN A 370 -10.40 -23.46 -13.54
C ASN A 370 -9.90 -23.03 -12.15
N MET A 371 -10.79 -22.46 -11.35
CA MET A 371 -10.50 -21.90 -10.04
C MET A 371 -10.14 -22.96 -8.99
N LEU A 372 -10.59 -24.20 -9.18
CA LEU A 372 -10.34 -25.29 -8.24
C LEU A 372 -8.98 -25.96 -8.47
N THR A 373 -8.60 -26.22 -9.72
CA THR A 373 -7.33 -26.86 -10.08
C THR A 373 -6.20 -25.87 -10.37
N SER A 374 -6.53 -24.58 -10.57
CA SER A 374 -5.61 -23.54 -11.06
C SER A 374 -5.07 -23.80 -12.48
N GLU A 375 -5.67 -24.73 -13.23
CA GLU A 375 -5.36 -24.96 -14.64
C GLU A 375 -6.03 -23.90 -15.51
N PHE A 376 -5.34 -23.42 -16.54
CA PHE A 376 -5.88 -22.43 -17.46
C PHE A 376 -5.71 -22.86 -18.92
N PHE A 377 -6.62 -22.39 -19.76
CA PHE A 377 -6.65 -22.57 -21.20
C PHE A 377 -6.55 -21.20 -21.87
N LEU A 378 -5.68 -21.10 -22.87
CA LEU A 378 -5.53 -19.92 -23.71
C LEU A 378 -6.26 -20.15 -25.02
N MET A 379 -7.20 -19.27 -25.34
CA MET A 379 -7.90 -19.25 -26.62
C MET A 379 -7.41 -18.05 -27.41
N GLU A 380 -6.87 -18.31 -28.61
CA GLU A 380 -6.62 -17.24 -29.58
C GLU A 380 -7.95 -16.64 -30.03
N ASN A 381 -7.91 -15.44 -30.61
CA ASN A 381 -9.11 -14.74 -31.03
C ASN A 381 -9.92 -15.60 -32.03
N PRO A 382 -11.09 -16.12 -31.62
CA PRO A 382 -11.84 -17.07 -32.45
C PRO A 382 -12.72 -16.36 -33.49
N LEU A 383 -12.78 -15.03 -33.46
CA LEU A 383 -13.69 -14.21 -34.27
C LEU A 383 -13.22 -14.08 -35.73
N SER A 384 -14.08 -13.52 -36.59
CA SER A 384 -13.77 -13.25 -38.01
C SER A 384 -12.51 -12.39 -38.18
N ASP A 385 -11.82 -12.51 -39.32
CA ASP A 385 -10.62 -11.73 -39.62
C ASP A 385 -10.82 -10.22 -39.41
N GLY A 386 -10.08 -9.66 -38.44
CA GLY A 386 -10.10 -8.24 -38.10
C GLY A 386 -11.08 -7.83 -36.99
N GLU A 387 -11.96 -8.72 -36.52
CA GLU A 387 -12.83 -8.44 -35.35
C GLU A 387 -12.03 -8.54 -34.04
N LYS A 388 -12.24 -7.57 -33.13
CA LYS A 388 -11.68 -7.61 -31.78
C LYS A 388 -12.66 -8.29 -30.82
N VAL A 389 -12.13 -8.92 -29.79
CA VAL A 389 -12.92 -9.44 -28.67
C VAL A 389 -13.48 -8.25 -27.89
N GLU A 390 -14.80 -8.10 -27.90
CA GLU A 390 -15.52 -7.04 -27.18
C GLU A 390 -15.99 -7.54 -25.80
N GLY A 391 -16.27 -8.84 -25.67
CA GLY A 391 -16.68 -9.40 -24.39
C GLY A 391 -16.65 -10.92 -24.34
N THR A 392 -16.69 -11.41 -23.10
CA THR A 392 -16.62 -12.82 -22.76
C THR A 392 -17.67 -13.13 -21.71
N LEU A 393 -18.39 -14.23 -21.87
CA LEU A 393 -19.42 -14.71 -20.95
C LEU A 393 -19.13 -16.16 -20.57
N ILE A 394 -19.52 -16.56 -19.37
CA ILE A 394 -19.36 -17.93 -18.90
C ILE A 394 -20.62 -18.42 -18.19
N CYS A 395 -20.99 -19.66 -18.48
CA CYS A 395 -22.05 -20.42 -17.82
C CYS A 395 -21.45 -21.68 -17.19
N ASP A 396 -22.27 -22.45 -16.47
CA ASP A 396 -21.82 -23.68 -15.79
C ASP A 396 -21.32 -24.78 -16.75
N THR A 397 -21.67 -24.72 -18.03
CA THR A 397 -21.35 -25.76 -19.04
C THR A 397 -20.52 -25.28 -20.23
N SER A 398 -20.53 -23.98 -20.52
CA SER A 398 -19.95 -23.40 -21.75
C SER A 398 -19.57 -21.94 -21.55
N CYS A 399 -18.67 -21.43 -22.40
CA CYS A 399 -18.34 -20.01 -22.44
C CYS A 399 -18.52 -19.44 -23.84
N VAL A 400 -18.72 -18.13 -23.93
CA VAL A 400 -18.91 -17.42 -25.20
C VAL A 400 -17.90 -16.29 -25.30
N VAL A 401 -17.29 -16.17 -26.47
CA VAL A 401 -16.45 -15.03 -26.85
C VAL A 401 -17.20 -14.30 -27.96
N HIS A 402 -17.47 -13.00 -27.78
CA HIS A 402 -18.17 -12.20 -28.78
C HIS A 402 -17.36 -10.98 -29.21
N GLY A 403 -17.45 -10.68 -30.50
CA GLY A 403 -16.98 -9.44 -31.10
C GLY A 403 -18.14 -8.48 -31.35
N SER A 404 -17.92 -7.57 -32.28
CA SER A 404 -18.92 -6.60 -32.72
C SER A 404 -19.99 -7.22 -33.63
N ARG A 405 -19.74 -8.37 -34.27
CA ARG A 405 -20.70 -9.00 -35.19
C ARG A 405 -20.86 -10.49 -34.97
N THR A 406 -19.76 -11.17 -34.66
CA THR A 406 -19.75 -12.62 -34.46
C THR A 406 -19.60 -13.00 -33.00
N TRP A 407 -20.16 -14.15 -32.62
CA TRP A 407 -19.91 -14.77 -31.34
C TRP A 407 -19.70 -16.27 -31.49
N VAL A 408 -18.82 -16.81 -30.67
CA VAL A 408 -18.36 -18.19 -30.75
C VAL A 408 -18.53 -18.85 -29.39
N LEU A 409 -19.27 -19.96 -29.37
CA LEU A 409 -19.51 -20.81 -28.22
C LEU A 409 -18.36 -21.82 -28.09
N HIS A 410 -17.81 -21.93 -26.89
CA HIS A 410 -16.74 -22.85 -26.55
C HIS A 410 -17.13 -23.76 -25.38
N THR A 411 -16.51 -24.94 -25.32
CA THR A 411 -16.52 -25.80 -24.13
C THR A 411 -15.71 -25.15 -23.00
N LEU A 412 -15.89 -25.62 -21.77
CA LEU A 412 -15.05 -25.21 -20.63
C LEU A 412 -13.60 -25.74 -20.69
N ARG A 413 -13.19 -26.30 -21.84
CA ARG A 413 -11.79 -26.65 -22.18
C ARG A 413 -11.23 -25.81 -23.32
N GLY A 414 -12.03 -24.85 -23.82
CA GLY A 414 -11.65 -23.95 -24.91
C GLY A 414 -11.83 -24.52 -26.32
N GLU A 415 -12.58 -25.61 -26.49
CA GLU A 415 -12.88 -26.17 -27.81
C GLU A 415 -14.10 -25.46 -28.42
N GLU A 416 -14.02 -25.01 -29.68
CA GLU A 416 -15.14 -24.37 -30.40
C GLU A 416 -16.27 -25.38 -30.64
N ILE A 417 -17.49 -25.01 -30.24
CA ILE A 417 -18.72 -25.78 -30.43
C ILE A 417 -19.50 -25.22 -31.62
N GLU A 418 -19.76 -23.91 -31.61
CA GLU A 418 -20.65 -23.26 -32.57
C GLU A 418 -20.25 -21.81 -32.78
N ARG A 419 -20.39 -21.32 -34.01
CA ARG A 419 -20.16 -19.93 -34.41
C ARG A 419 -21.46 -19.36 -34.98
N ARG A 420 -21.87 -18.19 -34.50
CA ARG A 420 -23.03 -17.46 -35.03
C ARG A 420 -22.69 -16.00 -35.32
N THR A 421 -23.41 -15.44 -36.28
CA THR A 421 -23.37 -14.02 -36.62
C THR A 421 -24.67 -13.36 -36.17
N GLY A 422 -24.59 -12.15 -35.62
CA GLY A 422 -25.77 -11.38 -35.24
C GLY A 422 -26.70 -11.14 -36.45
N PRO A 423 -28.02 -11.21 -36.28
CA PRO A 423 -28.98 -10.95 -37.37
C PRO A 423 -29.00 -9.52 -37.90
N LEU A 424 -28.42 -8.55 -37.19
CA LEU A 424 -28.36 -7.14 -37.60
C LEU A 424 -26.95 -6.76 -38.07
N GLU A 425 -26.85 -5.81 -39.00
CA GLU A 425 -25.57 -5.23 -39.43
C GLU A 425 -24.95 -4.30 -38.38
N GLU A 426 -25.79 -3.77 -37.49
CA GLU A 426 -25.41 -2.95 -36.34
C GLU A 426 -24.50 -3.75 -35.40
N PRO A 427 -23.49 -3.11 -34.77
CA PRO A 427 -22.60 -3.79 -33.84
C PRO A 427 -23.32 -4.26 -32.56
N ILE A 428 -22.97 -5.46 -32.09
CA ILE A 428 -23.35 -6.00 -30.79
C ILE A 428 -22.58 -5.22 -29.71
N LEU A 429 -23.30 -4.47 -28.88
CA LEU A 429 -22.74 -3.76 -27.73
C LEU A 429 -22.56 -4.69 -26.52
N PHE A 430 -23.59 -5.48 -26.25
CA PHE A 430 -23.68 -6.32 -25.07
C PHE A 430 -24.45 -7.60 -25.40
N MET A 431 -23.98 -8.71 -24.86
CA MET A 431 -24.60 -10.02 -24.99
C MET A 431 -24.83 -10.57 -23.59
N ASP A 432 -25.95 -11.25 -23.43
CA ASP A 432 -26.27 -11.99 -22.22
C ASP A 432 -26.69 -13.40 -22.60
N PHE A 433 -26.03 -14.39 -22.00
CA PHE A 433 -26.08 -15.77 -22.45
C PHE A 433 -26.48 -16.67 -21.28
N LYS A 434 -27.50 -17.51 -21.48
CA LYS A 434 -27.92 -18.54 -20.51
C LYS A 434 -27.65 -19.93 -21.05
N GLY A 435 -27.76 -20.07 -22.36
CA GLY A 435 -27.43 -21.28 -23.09
C GLY A 435 -27.51 -21.04 -24.60
N PRO A 436 -27.16 -22.04 -25.42
CA PRO A 436 -27.10 -21.88 -26.88
C PRO A 436 -28.45 -21.50 -27.52
N LYS A 437 -29.56 -21.75 -26.82
CA LYS A 437 -30.93 -21.44 -27.29
C LYS A 437 -31.56 -20.22 -26.62
N ASP A 438 -30.95 -19.74 -25.54
CA ASP A 438 -31.48 -18.69 -24.67
C ASP A 438 -30.42 -17.61 -24.48
N TYR A 439 -30.52 -16.54 -25.29
CA TYR A 439 -29.58 -15.44 -25.28
C TYR A 439 -30.23 -14.13 -25.72
N THR A 440 -29.70 -13.02 -25.21
CA THR A 440 -30.13 -11.67 -25.53
C THR A 440 -28.97 -10.89 -26.12
N LEU A 441 -29.20 -10.22 -27.24
CA LEU A 441 -28.24 -9.35 -27.93
C LEU A 441 -28.75 -7.91 -27.87
N VAL A 442 -27.86 -6.99 -27.50
CA VAL A 442 -28.14 -5.55 -27.50
C VAL A 442 -27.25 -4.91 -28.54
N TYR A 443 -27.89 -4.26 -29.51
CA TYR A 443 -27.25 -3.58 -30.62
C TYR A 443 -27.21 -2.07 -30.37
N TRP A 444 -26.19 -1.42 -30.92
CA TRP A 444 -26.07 0.04 -30.91
C TRP A 444 -25.79 0.56 -32.31
N THR A 445 -26.19 1.81 -32.57
CA THR A 445 -26.08 2.44 -33.89
C THR A 445 -24.63 2.63 -34.38
N GLY A 446 -23.65 2.55 -33.48
CA GLY A 446 -22.23 2.79 -33.77
C GLY A 446 -21.81 4.26 -33.72
N ASP A 447 -22.75 5.19 -33.46
CA ASP A 447 -22.48 6.61 -33.26
C ASP A 447 -22.50 6.93 -31.76
N PHE A 448 -21.49 7.65 -31.27
CA PHE A 448 -21.42 8.06 -29.86
C PHE A 448 -22.47 9.14 -29.52
N TYR A 449 -22.94 9.89 -30.52
CA TYR A 449 -23.98 10.90 -30.34
C TYR A 449 -25.39 10.33 -30.39
N ASN A 450 -25.61 9.21 -31.09
CA ASN A 450 -26.89 8.52 -31.12
C ASN A 450 -26.88 7.31 -30.18
N LYS A 451 -27.56 7.45 -29.04
CA LYS A 451 -27.60 6.44 -27.98
C LYS A 451 -28.64 5.35 -28.19
N ASP A 452 -29.41 5.38 -29.28
CA ASP A 452 -30.46 4.40 -29.52
C ASP A 452 -29.92 2.95 -29.54
N LEU A 453 -30.61 2.08 -28.81
CA LEU A 453 -30.30 0.68 -28.62
C LEU A 453 -31.47 -0.19 -29.08
N LYS A 454 -31.15 -1.38 -29.59
CA LYS A 454 -32.14 -2.40 -29.92
C LYS A 454 -31.81 -3.69 -29.19
N MET A 455 -32.76 -4.21 -28.44
CA MET A 455 -32.64 -5.52 -27.81
C MET A 455 -33.35 -6.58 -28.65
N LEU A 456 -32.64 -7.67 -28.91
CA LEU A 456 -33.17 -8.92 -29.45
C LEU A 456 -33.03 -10.01 -28.40
N THR A 457 -34.16 -10.58 -27.97
CA THR A 457 -34.17 -11.75 -27.08
C THR A 457 -34.54 -13.00 -27.88
N VAL A 458 -33.74 -14.05 -27.71
CA VAL A 458 -33.98 -15.38 -28.30
C VAL A 458 -34.18 -16.36 -27.15
N GLU A 459 -35.32 -17.05 -27.14
CA GLU A 459 -35.63 -18.12 -26.18
C GLU A 459 -36.08 -19.37 -26.93
N ASN A 460 -35.53 -20.53 -26.59
CA ASN A 460 -35.83 -21.80 -27.27
C ASN A 460 -35.72 -21.71 -28.82
N ASP A 461 -34.72 -20.98 -29.33
CA ASP A 461 -34.52 -20.70 -30.76
C ASP A 461 -35.62 -19.83 -31.42
N SER A 462 -36.61 -19.35 -30.65
CA SER A 462 -37.63 -18.40 -31.11
C SER A 462 -37.19 -16.95 -30.82
N GLN A 463 -37.24 -16.09 -31.84
CA GLN A 463 -36.92 -14.67 -31.71
C GLN A 463 -38.15 -13.90 -31.26
N LYS A 464 -38.02 -13.12 -30.18
CA LYS A 464 -39.05 -12.18 -29.74
C LYS A 464 -39.02 -10.89 -30.56
N GLU A 465 -40.11 -10.13 -30.49
CA GLU A 465 -40.16 -8.79 -31.07
C GLU A 465 -39.04 -7.91 -30.50
N MET A 466 -38.32 -7.21 -31.38
CA MET A 466 -37.22 -6.34 -30.99
C MET A 466 -37.73 -5.16 -30.17
N LEU A 467 -37.08 -4.89 -29.05
CA LEU A 467 -37.40 -3.74 -28.20
C LEU A 467 -36.41 -2.60 -28.50
N PRO A 468 -36.85 -1.49 -29.15
CA PRO A 468 -36.05 -0.28 -29.24
C PRO A 468 -36.14 0.52 -27.93
N PHE A 469 -35.01 1.01 -27.44
CA PHE A 469 -34.95 1.93 -26.32
C PHE A 469 -33.80 2.92 -26.51
N HIS A 470 -33.93 4.09 -25.92
CA HIS A 470 -33.05 5.22 -26.21
C HIS A 470 -31.77 5.23 -25.37
N SER A 471 -31.83 4.85 -24.10
CA SER A 471 -30.64 4.84 -23.24
C SER A 471 -30.82 3.94 -22.03
N VAL A 472 -29.69 3.49 -21.46
CA VAL A 472 -29.56 2.73 -20.21
C VAL A 472 -30.39 1.44 -20.10
N MET A 473 -29.81 0.41 -19.48
CA MET A 473 -30.56 -0.80 -19.17
C MET A 473 -30.05 -1.46 -17.90
N ALA A 474 -30.96 -2.08 -17.16
CA ALA A 474 -30.68 -3.03 -16.09
C ALA A 474 -31.81 -4.05 -16.05
N TRP A 475 -31.53 -5.31 -15.74
CA TRP A 475 -32.58 -6.32 -15.53
C TRP A 475 -32.44 -6.99 -14.18
N THR A 476 -33.49 -7.67 -13.76
CA THR A 476 -33.47 -8.57 -12.61
C THR A 476 -32.63 -9.82 -12.91
N ARG A 477 -32.10 -10.46 -11.87
CA ARG A 477 -31.23 -11.64 -11.99
C ARG A 477 -31.94 -12.84 -12.62
N ASP A 478 -33.24 -12.95 -12.40
CA ASP A 478 -34.12 -13.93 -13.04
C ASP A 478 -34.49 -13.57 -14.49
N ARG A 479 -34.13 -12.35 -14.93
CA ARG A 479 -34.45 -11.74 -16.23
C ARG A 479 -35.96 -11.58 -16.50
N SER A 480 -36.78 -11.56 -15.44
CA SER A 480 -38.22 -11.37 -15.55
C SER A 480 -38.62 -9.92 -15.83
N LYS A 481 -37.79 -8.95 -15.42
CA LYS A 481 -38.04 -7.52 -15.61
C LYS A 481 -36.82 -6.80 -16.17
N LEU A 482 -37.09 -5.86 -17.05
CA LEU A 482 -36.13 -4.96 -17.66
C LEU A 482 -36.47 -3.51 -17.32
N TYR A 483 -35.47 -2.76 -16.88
CA TYR A 483 -35.52 -1.32 -16.62
C TYR A 483 -34.73 -0.62 -17.72
N CYS A 484 -35.35 0.28 -18.48
CA CYS A 484 -34.68 1.01 -19.56
C CYS A 484 -35.31 2.39 -19.81
N CYS A 485 -34.59 3.31 -20.45
CA CYS A 485 -35.16 4.58 -20.90
C CYS A 485 -35.54 4.49 -22.38
N VAL A 486 -36.84 4.62 -22.70
CA VAL A 486 -37.37 4.38 -24.05
C VAL A 486 -37.34 5.64 -24.92
N HIS A 487 -37.53 6.82 -24.32
CA HIS A 487 -37.73 8.06 -25.05
C HIS A 487 -36.65 9.10 -24.71
N GLU A 488 -35.97 9.63 -25.74
CA GLU A 488 -34.98 10.72 -25.63
C GLU A 488 -35.51 11.92 -24.83
N HIS A 489 -36.75 12.33 -25.11
CA HIS A 489 -37.33 13.52 -24.52
C HIS A 489 -38.03 13.31 -23.18
N LYS A 490 -38.39 12.06 -22.81
CA LYS A 490 -39.13 11.80 -21.57
C LYS A 490 -38.27 11.32 -20.41
N ARG A 491 -37.02 10.88 -20.62
CA ARG A 491 -35.99 10.57 -19.57
C ARG A 491 -36.40 9.65 -18.41
N ASP A 492 -37.63 9.13 -18.45
CA ASP A 492 -38.26 8.27 -17.46
C ASP A 492 -37.68 6.85 -17.52
N ILE A 493 -37.54 6.22 -16.36
CA ILE A 493 -37.16 4.81 -16.26
C ILE A 493 -38.41 3.96 -16.50
N CYS A 494 -38.47 3.22 -17.60
CA CYS A 494 -39.59 2.34 -17.94
C CYS A 494 -39.31 0.91 -17.49
N VAL A 495 -40.34 0.24 -16.96
CA VAL A 495 -40.32 -1.18 -16.58
C VAL A 495 -41.00 -1.98 -17.67
N TYR A 496 -40.31 -3.02 -18.14
CA TYR A 496 -40.86 -4.04 -19.03
C TYR A 496 -40.85 -5.38 -18.32
N SER A 497 -41.97 -6.10 -18.41
CA SER A 497 -42.08 -7.48 -17.98
C SER A 497 -41.84 -8.45 -19.13
N HIS A 498 -41.25 -9.58 -18.78
CA HIS A 498 -40.94 -10.64 -19.72
C HIS A 498 -42.20 -11.40 -20.16
N GLY A 499 -42.73 -11.05 -21.35
CA GLY A 499 -43.88 -11.71 -21.98
C GLY A 499 -43.51 -12.90 -22.88
N SER A 500 -44.50 -13.59 -23.45
CA SER A 500 -44.26 -14.79 -24.29
C SER A 500 -43.62 -14.45 -25.64
N ASP A 501 -44.16 -13.45 -26.35
CA ASP A 501 -43.73 -13.11 -27.72
C ASP A 501 -42.99 -11.76 -27.81
N LYS A 502 -43.18 -10.89 -26.80
CA LYS A 502 -42.56 -9.56 -26.71
C LYS A 502 -42.35 -9.13 -25.27
N TRP A 503 -41.50 -8.12 -25.08
CA TRP A 503 -41.39 -7.40 -23.81
C TRP A 503 -42.61 -6.50 -23.65
N GLU A 504 -43.36 -6.68 -22.56
CA GLU A 504 -44.58 -5.93 -22.29
C GLU A 504 -44.28 -4.75 -21.37
N PHE A 505 -44.71 -3.55 -21.76
CA PHE A 505 -44.59 -2.37 -20.90
C PHE A 505 -45.45 -2.55 -19.65
N ASP A 506 -44.84 -2.50 -18.47
CA ASP A 506 -45.49 -2.61 -17.16
C ASP A 506 -45.88 -1.20 -16.68
N ARG A 507 -44.89 -0.34 -16.39
CA ARG A 507 -45.10 1.03 -15.90
C ARG A 507 -43.86 1.93 -16.02
N ILE A 508 -44.02 3.22 -15.72
CA ILE A 508 -42.92 4.18 -15.53
C ILE A 508 -42.55 4.23 -14.03
N LEU A 509 -41.25 4.19 -13.74
CA LEU A 509 -40.65 4.08 -12.42
C LEU A 509 -40.12 5.46 -12.01
N ALA A 510 -40.97 6.26 -11.37
CA ALA A 510 -40.75 7.66 -10.99
C ALA A 510 -40.38 8.61 -12.16
N PRO A 511 -40.89 9.84 -12.19
CA PRO A 511 -40.51 10.81 -13.23
C PRO A 511 -39.06 11.27 -13.02
N ASN A 512 -38.19 11.04 -14.00
CA ASN A 512 -36.77 11.42 -13.93
C ASN A 512 -36.45 12.53 -14.94
N THR A 513 -35.81 13.61 -14.47
CA THR A 513 -35.46 14.76 -15.31
C THR A 513 -34.05 14.67 -15.89
N GLU A 514 -33.20 13.80 -15.35
CA GLU A 514 -31.78 13.73 -15.69
C GLU A 514 -31.48 12.75 -16.82
N GLU A 515 -30.50 13.07 -17.67
CA GLU A 515 -30.06 12.15 -18.72
C GLU A 515 -29.15 11.07 -18.14
N LEU A 516 -29.70 9.85 -18.06
CA LEU A 516 -28.98 8.71 -17.47
C LEU A 516 -27.96 8.14 -18.47
N MET A 517 -26.79 7.81 -17.93
CA MET A 517 -25.66 7.22 -18.66
C MET A 517 -25.48 5.73 -18.33
N MET A 518 -25.91 5.30 -17.15
CA MET A 518 -25.89 3.91 -16.70
C MET A 518 -27.05 3.67 -15.72
N LEU A 519 -27.58 2.45 -15.72
CA LEU A 519 -28.48 1.94 -14.69
C LEU A 519 -27.84 0.70 -14.05
N SER A 520 -27.88 0.62 -12.73
CA SER A 520 -27.42 -0.54 -11.97
C SER A 520 -28.46 -0.93 -10.94
N LEU A 521 -28.85 -2.21 -10.95
CA LEU A 521 -29.74 -2.78 -9.94
C LEU A 521 -28.92 -3.22 -8.72
N MET A 522 -29.40 -2.87 -7.52
CA MET A 522 -28.75 -3.30 -6.28
C MET A 522 -28.95 -4.81 -6.06
N TYR A 523 -28.07 -5.43 -5.26
CA TYR A 523 -28.06 -6.90 -5.07
C TYR A 523 -29.38 -7.48 -4.55
N ASP A 524 -30.14 -6.69 -3.79
CA ASP A 524 -31.44 -7.04 -3.21
C ASP A 524 -32.62 -6.80 -4.16
N GLU A 525 -32.38 -6.21 -5.34
CA GLU A 525 -33.36 -5.86 -6.35
C GLU A 525 -34.50 -4.94 -5.87
N LYS A 526 -34.31 -4.24 -4.74
CA LYS A 526 -35.30 -3.28 -4.21
C LYS A 526 -35.04 -1.85 -4.68
N HIS A 527 -33.78 -1.55 -4.97
CA HIS A 527 -33.35 -0.22 -5.38
C HIS A 527 -32.63 -0.29 -6.73
N ILE A 528 -32.88 0.72 -7.56
CA ILE A 528 -32.16 0.94 -8.80
C ILE A 528 -31.41 2.27 -8.69
N VAL A 529 -30.18 2.29 -9.21
CA VAL A 529 -29.33 3.48 -9.21
C VAL A 529 -29.04 3.88 -10.65
N GLY A 530 -29.40 5.10 -11.01
CA GLY A 530 -29.08 5.73 -12.29
C GLY A 530 -27.92 6.70 -12.15
N THR A 531 -26.92 6.59 -13.01
CA THR A 531 -25.79 7.54 -13.05
C THR A 531 -26.06 8.60 -14.10
N PHE A 532 -26.00 9.88 -13.74
CA PHE A 532 -26.06 11.02 -14.68
C PHE A 532 -24.81 11.91 -14.55
N MET A 533 -24.66 12.89 -15.44
CA MET A 533 -23.39 13.62 -15.58
C MET A 533 -22.95 14.31 -14.28
N MET A 534 -23.88 14.92 -13.55
CA MET A 534 -23.62 15.69 -12.33
C MET A 534 -23.93 14.90 -11.05
N GLY A 535 -24.26 13.61 -11.11
CA GLY A 535 -24.66 12.87 -9.91
C GLY A 535 -25.23 11.48 -10.14
N PHE A 536 -26.03 11.04 -9.16
CA PHE A 536 -26.73 9.75 -9.17
C PHE A 536 -28.19 9.93 -8.76
N VAL A 537 -29.07 9.13 -9.33
CA VAL A 537 -30.48 9.03 -8.96
C VAL A 537 -30.68 7.67 -8.32
N VAL A 538 -31.28 7.61 -7.14
CA VAL A 538 -31.60 6.37 -6.45
C VAL A 538 -33.12 6.24 -6.38
N VAL A 539 -33.66 5.15 -6.91
CA VAL A 539 -35.11 4.91 -6.91
C VAL A 539 -35.41 3.62 -6.16
N GLU A 540 -36.31 3.70 -5.18
CA GLU A 540 -36.87 2.54 -4.50
C GLU A 540 -38.05 1.98 -5.32
N ILE A 541 -37.96 0.73 -5.75
CA ILE A 541 -38.89 0.14 -6.74
C ILE A 541 -40.30 -0.04 -6.19
N ALA A 542 -40.44 -0.28 -4.87
CA ALA A 542 -41.73 -0.53 -4.23
C ALA A 542 -42.53 0.76 -3.92
N THR A 543 -41.82 1.82 -3.52
CA THR A 543 -42.42 3.11 -3.14
C THR A 543 -42.39 4.13 -4.27
N GLU A 544 -41.61 3.86 -5.32
CA GLU A 544 -41.31 4.76 -6.43
C GLU A 544 -40.72 6.10 -5.97
N LEU A 545 -40.09 6.10 -4.80
CA LEU A 545 -39.45 7.27 -4.24
C LEU A 545 -38.08 7.48 -4.91
N LEU A 546 -37.92 8.64 -5.54
CA LEU A 546 -36.72 9.06 -6.24
C LEU A 546 -35.93 10.06 -5.40
N LYS A 547 -34.62 9.80 -5.25
CA LYS A 547 -33.66 10.66 -4.53
C LYS A 547 -32.53 11.07 -5.47
N THR A 548 -32.07 12.31 -5.38
CA THR A 548 -31.03 12.83 -6.26
C THR A 548 -29.76 13.18 -5.49
N LEU A 549 -28.68 12.47 -5.77
CA LEU A 549 -27.37 12.66 -5.16
C LEU A 549 -26.47 13.48 -6.09
N THR A 550 -26.35 14.78 -5.82
CA THR A 550 -25.53 15.68 -6.64
C THR A 550 -24.06 15.64 -6.26
N LEU A 551 -23.18 15.63 -7.27
CA LEU A 551 -21.73 15.77 -7.09
C LEU A 551 -21.33 17.23 -6.85
N PRO A 552 -20.20 17.47 -6.15
CA PRO A 552 -19.69 18.83 -5.99
C PRO A 552 -19.29 19.48 -7.32
N HIS A 553 -19.28 20.81 -7.34
CA HIS A 553 -18.92 21.60 -8.51
C HIS A 553 -17.55 21.19 -9.11
N GLY A 554 -17.49 21.05 -10.44
CA GLY A 554 -16.29 20.65 -11.19
C GLY A 554 -16.00 19.15 -11.22
N ILE A 555 -16.76 18.34 -10.50
CA ILE A 555 -16.70 16.87 -10.55
C ILE A 555 -17.88 16.36 -11.36
N ARG A 556 -17.59 15.48 -12.32
CA ARG A 556 -18.60 14.87 -13.19
C ARG A 556 -18.32 13.40 -13.42
N ASN A 557 -19.38 12.65 -13.60
CA ASN A 557 -19.30 11.28 -14.10
C ASN A 557 -18.93 11.31 -15.59
N ILE A 558 -18.05 10.40 -15.99
CA ILE A 558 -17.54 10.31 -17.38
C ILE A 558 -17.68 8.86 -17.80
N SER A 559 -18.50 8.62 -18.82
CA SER A 559 -18.63 7.30 -19.44
C SER A 559 -17.44 7.01 -20.34
N THR A 560 -16.85 5.83 -20.20
CA THR A 560 -15.79 5.34 -21.08
C THR A 560 -16.34 4.43 -22.18
N GLU A 561 -17.47 3.77 -21.92
CA GLU A 561 -18.20 2.92 -22.86
C GLU A 561 -19.70 3.26 -22.76
N ILE A 562 -20.49 2.92 -23.77
CA ILE A 562 -21.95 3.05 -23.72
C ILE A 562 -22.49 2.09 -22.65
N LEU A 563 -23.51 2.53 -21.90
CA LEU A 563 -24.07 1.85 -20.72
C LEU A 563 -23.13 1.72 -19.52
N LYS A 564 -21.90 2.25 -19.55
CA LYS A 564 -20.96 2.17 -18.42
C LYS A 564 -20.46 3.52 -17.98
N SER A 565 -20.65 3.79 -16.70
CA SER A 565 -20.15 4.97 -16.03
C SER A 565 -19.70 4.62 -14.62
N ASN A 566 -19.43 5.63 -13.81
CA ASN A 566 -19.10 5.44 -12.41
C ASN A 566 -20.27 4.77 -11.68
N VAL A 567 -19.96 3.81 -10.81
CA VAL A 567 -20.94 3.05 -10.04
C VAL A 567 -21.21 3.75 -8.71
N CYS A 568 -22.48 3.74 -8.29
CA CYS A 568 -22.90 4.10 -6.94
C CYS A 568 -23.58 2.89 -6.29
N VAL A 569 -23.18 2.60 -5.06
CA VAL A 569 -23.67 1.49 -4.25
C VAL A 569 -24.30 2.01 -2.96
N LEU A 570 -25.23 1.24 -2.38
CA LEU A 570 -25.94 1.63 -1.15
C LEU A 570 -25.43 0.82 0.05
N SER A 571 -25.51 1.42 1.24
CA SER A 571 -25.23 0.74 2.50
C SER A 571 -26.33 -0.28 2.85
N ARG A 572 -26.04 -1.24 3.74
CA ARG A 572 -26.98 -2.30 4.14
C ARG A 572 -28.37 -1.80 4.52
N ASN A 573 -28.44 -0.69 5.27
CA ASN A 573 -29.70 -0.13 5.77
C ASN A 573 -30.28 0.96 4.84
N TYR A 574 -29.68 1.19 3.66
CA TYR A 574 -30.02 2.30 2.77
C TYR A 574 -30.00 3.66 3.49
N GLU A 575 -29.05 3.80 4.42
CA GLU A 575 -28.78 5.06 5.10
C GLU A 575 -27.83 5.93 4.26
N TYR A 576 -26.89 5.31 3.55
CA TYR A 576 -25.84 6.00 2.82
C TYR A 576 -25.76 5.52 1.38
N GLY A 577 -25.60 6.47 0.45
CA GLY A 577 -25.16 6.22 -0.92
C GLY A 577 -23.66 6.45 -1.01
N VAL A 578 -22.92 5.54 -1.64
CA VAL A 578 -21.46 5.64 -1.81
C VAL A 578 -21.14 5.52 -3.29
N ALA A 579 -20.36 6.46 -3.84
CA ALA A 579 -19.94 6.41 -5.24
C ALA A 579 -18.45 6.69 -5.42
N GLY A 580 -17.86 6.07 -6.42
CA GLY A 580 -16.44 6.20 -6.75
C GLY A 580 -16.27 7.07 -7.97
N VAL A 581 -15.74 8.26 -7.78
CA VAL A 581 -15.51 9.21 -8.87
C VAL A 581 -14.05 9.62 -8.87
N ARG A 582 -13.38 9.42 -10.02
CA ARG A 582 -11.92 9.54 -10.13
C ARG A 582 -11.22 8.67 -9.09
N LYS A 583 -10.55 9.25 -8.11
CA LYS A 583 -9.76 8.53 -7.09
C LYS A 583 -10.44 8.47 -5.71
N SER A 584 -11.55 9.18 -5.55
CA SER A 584 -12.19 9.44 -4.26
C SER A 584 -13.53 8.74 -4.14
N LEU A 585 -13.92 8.44 -2.91
CA LEU A 585 -15.25 7.97 -2.56
C LEU A 585 -16.07 9.14 -2.00
N TYR A 586 -17.29 9.26 -2.50
CA TYR A 586 -18.26 10.25 -2.07
C TYR A 586 -19.38 9.53 -1.33
N VAL A 587 -19.79 10.09 -0.19
CA VAL A 587 -20.76 9.48 0.72
C VAL A 587 -21.87 10.48 0.98
N TRP A 588 -23.09 10.11 0.61
CA TRP A 588 -24.30 10.92 0.83
C TRP A 588 -25.20 10.26 1.86
N ASP A 589 -25.95 11.08 2.60
CA ASP A 589 -27.11 10.62 3.35
C ASP A 589 -28.28 10.44 2.38
N LEU A 590 -28.92 9.26 2.41
CA LEU A 590 -30.10 9.01 1.59
C LEU A 590 -31.36 9.66 2.19
N LYS A 591 -31.37 10.11 3.44
CA LYS A 591 -32.53 10.80 4.03
C LYS A 591 -32.55 12.29 3.71
N THR A 592 -31.39 12.94 3.75
CA THR A 592 -31.26 14.39 3.52
C THR A 592 -30.78 14.74 2.11
N GLU A 593 -30.25 13.76 1.36
CA GLU A 593 -29.63 13.94 0.03
C GLU A 593 -28.35 14.79 0.06
N GLU A 594 -27.82 15.07 1.26
CA GLU A 594 -26.62 15.88 1.44
C GLU A 594 -25.34 15.03 1.37
N LEU A 595 -24.30 15.60 0.77
CA LEU A 595 -22.96 15.01 0.78
C LEU A 595 -22.34 15.12 2.17
N LEU A 596 -22.23 14.00 2.87
CA LEU A 596 -21.69 13.93 4.23
C LEU A 596 -20.16 13.91 4.25
N LYS A 597 -19.54 13.14 3.34
CA LYS A 597 -18.10 12.88 3.40
C LYS A 597 -17.49 12.61 2.03
N VAL A 598 -16.26 13.08 1.85
CA VAL A 598 -15.37 12.69 0.76
C VAL A 598 -14.15 11.99 1.36
N LEU A 599 -13.84 10.80 0.86
CA LEU A 599 -12.71 10.00 1.28
C LEU A 599 -11.71 9.87 0.14
N ASP A 600 -10.42 10.09 0.44
CA ASP A 600 -9.35 9.82 -0.51
C ASP A 600 -9.06 8.31 -0.53
N ALA A 601 -9.70 7.61 -1.47
CA ALA A 601 -9.74 6.15 -1.45
C ALA A 601 -8.50 5.53 -2.09
N HIS A 602 -8.15 5.99 -3.28
CA HIS A 602 -7.07 5.45 -4.09
C HIS A 602 -6.13 6.54 -4.58
N PHE A 603 -4.94 6.14 -5.01
CA PHE A 603 -3.98 7.06 -5.64
C PHE A 603 -4.20 7.17 -7.15
N GLY A 604 -4.88 6.18 -7.72
CA GLY A 604 -5.30 6.13 -9.11
C GLY A 604 -6.81 6.23 -9.25
N ARG A 605 -7.28 6.27 -10.50
CA ARG A 605 -8.71 6.17 -10.81
C ARG A 605 -9.27 4.84 -10.32
N ILE A 606 -10.40 4.89 -9.63
CA ILE A 606 -11.24 3.74 -9.30
C ILE A 606 -11.80 3.19 -10.61
N MET A 607 -11.52 1.92 -10.87
CA MET A 607 -11.94 1.24 -12.10
C MET A 607 -13.30 0.59 -11.93
N ASP A 608 -13.55 -0.02 -10.77
CA ASP A 608 -14.78 -0.74 -10.48
C ASP A 608 -15.10 -0.73 -8.98
N MET A 609 -16.36 -0.97 -8.62
CA MET A 609 -16.86 -0.94 -7.25
C MET A 609 -18.05 -1.88 -7.03
N VAL A 610 -18.06 -2.56 -5.88
CA VAL A 610 -19.16 -3.44 -5.46
C VAL A 610 -19.45 -3.27 -3.96
N ALA A 611 -20.73 -3.31 -3.56
CA ALA A 611 -21.12 -3.36 -2.16
C ALA A 611 -21.12 -4.80 -1.61
N LEU A 612 -20.70 -4.95 -0.36
CA LEU A 612 -20.68 -6.19 0.40
C LEU A 612 -21.48 -5.99 1.70
N THR A 613 -22.73 -6.46 1.72
CA THR A 613 -23.72 -6.17 2.78
C THR A 613 -24.18 -7.40 3.58
N ILE A 614 -23.34 -8.43 3.76
CA ILE A 614 -23.73 -9.73 4.38
C ILE A 614 -23.46 -9.80 5.88
N GLY A 615 -24.43 -10.28 6.66
CA GLY A 615 -24.26 -10.51 8.11
C GLY A 615 -23.90 -9.23 8.86
N ASN A 616 -22.66 -9.12 9.37
CA ASN A 616 -22.15 -7.92 10.02
C ASN A 616 -21.38 -6.98 9.06
N TRP A 617 -21.04 -7.41 7.84
CA TRP A 617 -20.23 -6.65 6.89
C TRP A 617 -21.02 -5.57 6.18
N ASN A 618 -20.80 -4.29 6.49
CA ASN A 618 -21.36 -3.17 5.73
C ASN A 618 -20.20 -2.48 5.02
N SER A 619 -19.80 -3.02 3.88
CA SER A 619 -18.53 -2.67 3.24
C SER A 619 -18.66 -2.35 1.76
N VAL A 620 -17.69 -1.60 1.24
CA VAL A 620 -17.52 -1.32 -0.19
C VAL A 620 -16.17 -1.83 -0.63
N ILE A 621 -16.11 -2.50 -1.78
CA ILE A 621 -14.88 -2.99 -2.39
C ILE A 621 -14.61 -2.15 -3.62
N THR A 622 -13.39 -1.67 -3.77
CA THR A 622 -12.95 -0.81 -4.88
C THR A 622 -11.69 -1.37 -5.52
N SER A 623 -11.64 -1.40 -6.86
CA SER A 623 -10.43 -1.67 -7.63
C SER A 623 -9.90 -0.39 -8.27
N SER A 624 -8.60 -0.32 -8.52
CA SER A 624 -7.98 0.92 -8.97
C SER A 624 -6.79 0.73 -9.92
N LEU A 625 -6.51 1.81 -10.66
CA LEU A 625 -5.27 1.97 -11.41
C LEU A 625 -4.00 1.94 -10.54
N ASP A 626 -4.12 2.15 -9.22
CA ASP A 626 -3.01 2.06 -8.28
C ASP A 626 -2.55 0.63 -7.95
N ARG A 627 -3.10 -0.37 -8.66
CA ARG A 627 -2.72 -1.80 -8.56
C ARG A 627 -3.20 -2.49 -7.27
N SER A 628 -4.11 -1.85 -6.54
CA SER A 628 -4.70 -2.39 -5.32
C SER A 628 -6.21 -2.61 -5.43
N VAL A 629 -6.72 -3.55 -4.64
CA VAL A 629 -8.14 -3.66 -4.31
C VAL A 629 -8.30 -3.30 -2.84
N LYS A 630 -9.16 -2.34 -2.52
CA LYS A 630 -9.39 -1.89 -1.13
C LYS A 630 -10.78 -2.26 -0.67
N VAL A 631 -10.88 -2.60 0.62
CA VAL A 631 -12.15 -2.91 1.29
C VAL A 631 -12.39 -1.86 2.37
N TRP A 632 -13.51 -1.16 2.23
CA TRP A 632 -13.93 -0.06 3.08
C TRP A 632 -15.06 -0.49 4.01
N ASN A 633 -15.00 -0.17 5.28
CA ASN A 633 -16.06 -0.36 6.27
C ASN A 633 -16.88 0.93 6.38
N ILE A 634 -18.15 0.86 5.96
CA ILE A 634 -19.08 2.00 5.99
C ILE A 634 -19.49 2.33 7.42
N ASN A 635 -19.50 1.36 8.34
CA ASN A 635 -19.88 1.62 9.73
C ASN A 635 -18.88 2.56 10.44
N ASN A 636 -17.62 2.54 10.03
CA ASN A 636 -16.53 3.34 10.62
C ASN A 636 -16.22 4.60 9.79
N ILE A 637 -17.13 5.01 8.90
CA ILE A 637 -16.85 6.05 7.91
C ILE A 637 -16.65 7.44 8.49
N PHE A 638 -17.20 7.67 9.68
CA PHE A 638 -17.09 8.91 10.43
C PHE A 638 -16.05 8.86 11.55
N GLU A 639 -15.34 7.73 11.70
CA GLU A 639 -14.25 7.68 12.67
C GLU A 639 -13.13 8.67 12.28
N PRO A 640 -12.55 9.38 13.27
CA PRO A 640 -11.50 10.33 12.99
C PRO A 640 -10.25 9.59 12.48
N VAL A 641 -9.81 9.94 11.28
CA VAL A 641 -8.57 9.43 10.67
C VAL A 641 -7.55 10.55 10.63
N HIS A 642 -6.31 10.26 11.01
CA HIS A 642 -5.25 11.26 10.87
C HIS A 642 -4.89 11.43 9.39
N VAL A 643 -5.00 12.68 8.91
CA VAL A 643 -4.74 13.02 7.51
C VAL A 643 -3.25 12.90 7.23
N ILE A 644 -2.93 12.22 6.12
CA ILE A 644 -1.58 12.13 5.57
C ILE A 644 -1.53 13.06 4.37
N ASP A 645 -0.74 14.12 4.49
CA ASP A 645 -0.58 15.07 3.40
C ASP A 645 0.13 14.42 2.21
N ARG A 646 -0.35 14.73 1.02
CA ARG A 646 0.18 14.23 -0.26
C ARG A 646 -0.07 15.22 -1.38
N HIS A 647 0.71 15.10 -2.44
CA HIS A 647 0.44 15.75 -3.71
C HIS A 647 -0.60 14.98 -4.52
N GLU A 648 -1.25 15.68 -5.46
CA GLU A 648 -2.21 15.03 -6.38
C GLU A 648 -1.52 14.23 -7.47
N LEU A 649 -0.31 14.63 -7.84
CA LEU A 649 0.54 14.00 -8.84
C LEU A 649 1.80 13.44 -8.18
N GLN A 650 2.48 12.56 -8.90
CA GLN A 650 3.77 12.01 -8.49
C GLN A 650 4.79 13.11 -8.19
N ILE A 651 5.65 12.87 -7.21
CA ILE A 651 6.82 13.71 -6.95
C ILE A 651 7.88 13.34 -7.97
N ASP A 652 8.37 14.30 -8.75
CA ASP A 652 9.42 14.07 -9.75
C ASP A 652 10.82 14.30 -9.14
N SER A 653 10.98 15.27 -8.23
CA SER A 653 12.23 15.50 -7.52
C SER A 653 12.05 16.09 -6.11
N ILE A 654 13.06 15.89 -5.26
CA ILE A 654 13.15 16.45 -3.91
C ILE A 654 14.43 17.26 -3.77
N CYS A 655 14.34 18.43 -3.13
CA CYS A 655 15.47 19.23 -2.69
C CYS A 655 15.32 19.53 -1.20
N LEU A 656 16.35 19.28 -0.40
CA LEU A 656 16.36 19.56 1.04
C LEU A 656 17.13 20.84 1.31
N ALA A 657 16.70 21.64 2.28
CA ALA A 657 17.48 22.78 2.78
C ALA A 657 18.38 22.32 3.95
N PRO A 658 19.73 22.33 3.83
CA PRO A 658 20.65 21.93 4.89
C PRO A 658 20.43 22.54 6.28
N ASN A 659 20.10 23.83 6.37
CA ASN A 659 20.05 24.54 7.65
C ASN A 659 18.63 24.68 8.21
N SER A 660 17.60 24.18 7.52
CA SER A 660 16.21 24.28 7.95
C SER A 660 15.49 22.95 7.74
N PRO A 661 14.51 22.58 8.59
CA PRO A 661 13.74 21.35 8.42
C PRO A 661 12.70 21.45 7.30
N THR A 662 13.08 22.02 6.16
CA THR A 662 12.22 22.31 5.01
C THR A 662 12.67 21.51 3.81
N ALA A 663 11.72 20.87 3.15
CA ALA A 663 11.96 20.21 1.86
C ALA A 663 11.07 20.83 0.78
N VAL A 664 11.61 20.88 -0.42
CA VAL A 664 10.88 21.24 -1.63
C VAL A 664 10.70 20.00 -2.47
N THR A 665 9.47 19.83 -2.94
CA THR A 665 9.09 18.77 -3.87
C THR A 665 8.64 19.40 -5.16
N VAL A 666 9.03 18.79 -6.28
CA VAL A 666 8.57 19.17 -7.60
C VAL A 666 7.56 18.15 -8.06
N THR A 667 6.41 18.63 -8.49
CA THR A 667 5.41 17.85 -9.20
C THR A 667 5.11 18.56 -10.51
N ARG A 668 4.52 17.88 -11.49
CA ARG A 668 4.18 18.53 -12.76
C ARG A 668 3.32 19.78 -12.62
N ASN A 669 2.46 19.87 -11.59
CA ASN A 669 1.51 20.97 -11.43
C ASN A 669 1.93 22.05 -10.41
N CYS A 670 2.80 21.75 -9.45
CA CYS A 670 3.22 22.74 -8.45
C CYS A 670 4.55 22.39 -7.77
N VAL A 671 5.11 23.39 -7.08
CA VAL A 671 6.20 23.22 -6.14
C VAL A 671 5.62 23.11 -4.73
N GLY A 672 5.82 21.97 -4.06
CA GLY A 672 5.33 21.75 -2.70
C GLY A 672 6.39 22.03 -1.64
N ILE A 673 6.07 22.83 -0.64
CA ILE A 673 6.90 23.09 0.54
C ILE A 673 6.47 22.18 1.69
N TRP A 674 7.41 21.43 2.24
CA TRP A 674 7.17 20.46 3.31
C TRP A 674 7.96 20.78 4.56
N ASN A 675 7.33 20.58 5.71
CA ASN A 675 8.01 20.58 7.00
C ASN A 675 8.40 19.13 7.35
N LEU A 676 9.70 18.84 7.34
CA LEU A 676 10.24 17.49 7.57
C LEU A 676 10.08 17.01 9.02
N LYS A 677 9.97 17.93 10.00
CA LYS A 677 9.79 17.55 11.40
C LYS A 677 8.39 17.01 11.68
N LEU A 678 7.39 17.62 11.05
CA LEU A 678 5.97 17.28 11.25
C LEU A 678 5.42 16.37 10.15
N GLY A 679 6.10 16.27 9.01
CA GLY A 679 5.61 15.51 7.86
C GLY A 679 4.41 16.14 7.16
N LYS A 680 4.25 17.46 7.28
CA LYS A 680 3.10 18.19 6.74
C LYS A 680 3.48 19.00 5.52
N LEU A 681 2.56 19.04 4.56
CA LEU A 681 2.64 19.94 3.42
C LEU A 681 2.22 21.34 3.91
N VAL A 682 3.15 22.27 3.89
CA VAL A 682 2.91 23.65 4.36
C VAL A 682 2.11 24.39 3.31
N THR A 683 2.63 24.48 2.09
CA THR A 683 1.99 25.17 0.97
C THR A 683 2.38 24.59 -0.39
N ARG A 684 1.55 24.88 -1.40
CA ARG A 684 1.78 24.58 -2.81
C ARG A 684 1.95 25.91 -3.56
N LEU A 685 3.08 26.08 -4.23
CA LEU A 685 3.39 27.27 -5.02
C LEU A 685 3.14 26.97 -6.50
N ALA A 686 2.34 27.81 -7.14
CA ALA A 686 2.13 27.87 -8.58
C ALA A 686 1.74 29.31 -8.95
N ASP A 687 2.37 29.88 -9.97
CA ASP A 687 2.07 31.25 -10.44
C ASP A 687 0.88 31.24 -11.43
N SER A 688 0.79 30.20 -12.27
CA SER A 688 -0.28 30.05 -13.25
C SER A 688 -1.54 29.36 -12.68
N PRO A 689 -2.71 30.02 -12.70
CA PRO A 689 -3.96 29.44 -12.20
C PRO A 689 -4.55 28.35 -13.13
N LEU A 690 -4.15 28.34 -14.42
CA LEU A 690 -4.67 27.42 -15.44
C LEU A 690 -3.90 26.09 -15.55
N GLY A 691 -2.88 25.90 -14.71
CA GLY A 691 -1.99 24.76 -14.76
C GLY A 691 -0.57 25.19 -15.10
N ALA A 692 0.30 25.04 -14.13
CA ALA A 692 1.75 25.18 -14.25
C ALA A 692 2.36 23.88 -14.77
N ILE A 693 3.38 23.95 -15.63
CA ILE A 693 4.28 22.81 -15.89
C ILE A 693 5.58 23.10 -15.18
N VAL A 694 5.75 22.50 -14.00
CA VAL A 694 7.00 22.63 -13.23
C VAL A 694 7.94 21.50 -13.58
N THR A 695 9.19 21.82 -13.95
CA THR A 695 10.19 20.81 -14.33
C THR A 695 11.30 20.65 -13.29
N HIS A 696 11.75 21.75 -12.68
CA HIS A 696 12.85 21.75 -11.72
C HIS A 696 12.58 22.76 -10.61
N ALA A 697 13.06 22.45 -9.39
CA ALA A 697 13.13 23.42 -8.31
C ALA A 697 14.32 23.11 -7.38
N GLN A 698 14.95 24.15 -6.85
CA GLN A 698 15.99 24.06 -5.82
C GLN A 698 15.74 25.08 -4.71
N ILE A 699 15.97 24.68 -3.46
CA ILE A 699 15.85 25.53 -2.28
C ILE A 699 17.22 25.96 -1.79
N THR A 700 17.34 27.20 -1.34
CA THR A 700 18.56 27.72 -0.71
C THR A 700 18.83 27.03 0.63
N LYS A 701 20.09 26.96 1.07
CA LYS A 701 20.49 26.30 2.33
C LYS A 701 19.77 26.83 3.56
N ASP A 702 19.50 28.14 3.57
CA ASP A 702 18.78 28.83 4.64
C ASP A 702 17.25 28.64 4.58
N GLY A 703 16.73 28.02 3.52
CA GLY A 703 15.31 27.78 3.31
C GLY A 703 14.48 29.02 2.98
N ARG A 704 15.12 30.16 2.65
CA ARG A 704 14.41 31.43 2.41
C ARG A 704 13.87 31.59 0.99
N TYR A 705 14.59 31.08 0.00
CA TYR A 705 14.24 31.24 -1.41
C TYR A 705 14.19 29.90 -2.15
N ILE A 706 13.32 29.83 -3.15
CA ILE A 706 13.20 28.69 -4.06
C ILE A 706 13.35 29.19 -5.48
N VAL A 707 14.24 28.58 -6.25
CA VAL A 707 14.34 28.80 -7.70
C VAL A 707 13.63 27.65 -8.40
N SER A 708 12.62 27.95 -9.19
CA SER A 708 11.82 26.95 -9.91
C SER A 708 11.62 27.32 -11.37
N THR A 709 11.42 26.32 -12.23
CA THR A 709 11.02 26.51 -13.62
C THR A 709 9.56 26.16 -13.82
N GLU A 710 8.76 27.12 -14.25
CA GLU A 710 7.32 26.99 -14.44
C GLU A 710 6.90 27.45 -15.83
N SER A 711 6.36 26.56 -16.67
CA SER A 711 5.78 26.88 -17.98
C SER A 711 6.71 27.72 -18.88
N GLY A 712 8.01 27.44 -18.86
CA GLY A 712 9.01 28.20 -19.63
C GLY A 712 9.48 29.49 -18.97
N ASN A 713 9.11 29.76 -17.72
CA ASN A 713 9.65 30.85 -16.91
C ASN A 713 10.54 30.30 -15.80
N ILE A 714 11.54 31.07 -15.39
CA ILE A 714 12.26 30.88 -14.13
C ILE A 714 11.67 31.85 -13.10
N LEU A 715 11.30 31.29 -11.95
CA LEU A 715 10.70 32.00 -10.84
C LEU A 715 11.60 31.87 -9.61
N ILE A 716 11.79 32.98 -8.89
CA ILE A 716 12.37 32.99 -7.55
C ILE A 716 11.26 33.31 -6.57
N TRP A 717 10.97 32.36 -5.68
CA TRP A 717 9.96 32.48 -4.65
C TRP A 717 10.58 32.87 -3.32
N ASN A 718 9.91 33.74 -2.57
CA ASN A 718 10.18 33.91 -1.14
C ASN A 718 9.29 32.96 -0.35
N VAL A 719 9.90 32.03 0.38
CA VAL A 719 9.19 30.97 1.12
C VAL A 719 8.29 31.54 2.21
N LYS A 720 8.68 32.63 2.87
CA LYS A 720 7.90 33.24 3.94
C LYS A 720 6.73 34.08 3.44
N ALA A 721 6.91 34.74 2.28
CA ALA A 721 5.87 35.58 1.68
C ALA A 721 4.94 34.80 0.73
N GLU A 722 5.31 33.57 0.37
CA GLU A 722 4.59 32.70 -0.58
C GLU A 722 4.32 33.36 -1.94
N ALA A 723 5.22 34.27 -2.32
CA ALA A 723 5.07 35.10 -3.51
C ALA A 723 6.34 35.05 -4.37
N VAL A 724 6.15 35.25 -5.67
CA VAL A 724 7.22 35.40 -6.64
C VAL A 724 7.90 36.76 -6.42
N VAL A 725 9.21 36.73 -6.17
CA VAL A 725 10.06 37.93 -6.07
C VAL A 725 10.60 38.31 -7.44
N PHE A 726 10.92 37.31 -8.26
CA PHE A 726 11.51 37.51 -9.58
C PHE A 726 10.96 36.50 -10.59
N LYS A 727 10.67 36.97 -11.80
CA LYS A 727 10.16 36.18 -12.92
C LYS A 727 10.87 36.56 -14.21
N ILE A 728 11.34 35.56 -14.96
CA ILE A 728 11.93 35.76 -16.28
C ILE A 728 11.56 34.61 -17.22
N GLU A 729 11.34 34.91 -18.48
CA GLU A 729 11.10 33.89 -19.50
C GLU A 729 12.42 33.23 -19.92
N GLN A 730 12.46 31.90 -19.84
CA GLN A 730 13.54 31.04 -20.33
C GLN A 730 12.99 29.64 -20.60
N GLN A 731 12.73 29.34 -21.87
CA GLN A 731 12.07 28.11 -22.28
C GLN A 731 13.03 26.90 -22.24
N ASN A 732 12.45 25.71 -22.07
CA ASN A 732 13.14 24.42 -22.16
C ASN A 732 14.38 24.25 -21.25
N VAL A 733 14.26 24.69 -19.99
CA VAL A 733 15.30 24.49 -18.97
C VAL A 733 15.46 23.00 -18.64
N GLN A 734 16.69 22.51 -18.78
CA GLN A 734 17.09 21.13 -18.53
C GLN A 734 17.72 20.92 -17.15
N GLN A 735 18.31 21.97 -16.56
CA GLN A 735 18.99 21.86 -15.25
C GLN A 735 19.02 23.22 -14.54
N ILE A 736 18.86 23.20 -13.23
CA ILE A 736 19.12 24.32 -12.32
C ILE A 736 20.20 23.89 -11.32
N VAL A 737 21.16 24.77 -11.02
CA VAL A 737 22.21 24.53 -10.02
C VAL A 737 22.48 25.77 -9.19
N LEU A 738 22.42 25.68 -7.87
CA LEU A 738 22.84 26.73 -6.95
C LEU A 738 24.37 26.85 -6.85
N LEU A 739 24.89 28.07 -6.84
CA LEU A 739 26.32 28.41 -6.79
C LEU A 739 26.65 29.43 -5.70
N ASP A 740 27.94 29.50 -5.34
CA ASP A 740 28.52 30.54 -4.47
C ASP A 740 27.75 30.69 -3.14
N ASN A 741 27.56 29.55 -2.46
CA ASN A 741 26.73 29.42 -1.24
C ASN A 741 25.30 29.95 -1.43
N ASP A 742 24.68 29.59 -2.55
CA ASP A 742 23.30 29.88 -2.93
C ASP A 742 23.00 31.38 -3.14
N SER A 743 24.04 32.20 -3.31
CA SER A 743 23.88 33.59 -3.74
C SER A 743 23.56 33.73 -5.24
N LYS A 744 23.81 32.67 -6.01
CA LYS A 744 23.61 32.63 -7.46
C LYS A 744 23.01 31.30 -7.88
N PHE A 745 22.35 31.27 -9.02
CA PHE A 745 21.95 30.03 -9.68
C PHE A 745 22.34 30.03 -11.16
N VAL A 746 22.58 28.84 -11.68
CA VAL A 746 22.78 28.54 -13.09
C VAL A 746 21.52 27.87 -13.61
N ALA A 747 21.01 28.35 -14.73
CA ALA A 747 19.97 27.68 -15.49
C ALA A 747 20.49 27.35 -16.89
N VAL A 748 20.23 26.12 -17.33
CA VAL A 748 20.67 25.62 -18.64
C VAL A 748 19.44 25.30 -19.48
N SER A 749 19.25 26.02 -20.58
CA SER A 749 18.15 25.80 -21.52
C SER A 749 18.65 25.22 -22.82
N LYS A 750 17.90 24.29 -23.41
CA LYS A 750 18.21 23.66 -24.69
C LYS A 750 17.32 24.25 -25.80
N GLU A 751 17.90 24.60 -26.93
CA GLU A 751 17.14 25.03 -28.10
C GLU A 751 16.58 23.82 -28.86
N SER A 752 15.29 23.84 -29.23
CA SER A 752 14.68 22.81 -30.07
C SER A 752 14.96 23.12 -31.54
N GLN A 753 16.05 22.61 -32.09
CA GLN A 753 16.27 22.57 -33.54
C GLN A 753 16.17 21.13 -34.07
N SER A 754 15.41 20.97 -35.16
CA SER A 754 15.27 19.75 -35.93
C SER A 754 16.48 19.56 -36.86
N GLY A 755 17.63 19.15 -36.30
CA GLY A 755 18.80 18.79 -37.08
C GLY A 755 20.09 18.68 -36.28
N GLY A 756 20.49 17.45 -35.92
CA GLY A 756 21.88 17.02 -35.63
C GLY A 756 22.65 17.62 -34.43
N GLU A 757 22.76 18.94 -34.34
CA GLU A 757 23.52 19.68 -33.33
C GLU A 757 22.56 20.57 -32.52
N GLY A 758 22.44 20.32 -31.22
CA GLY A 758 21.64 21.16 -30.33
C GLY A 758 22.50 22.28 -29.74
N THR A 759 21.95 23.47 -29.61
CA THR A 759 22.56 24.59 -28.88
C THR A 759 21.98 24.66 -27.46
N CYS A 760 22.84 24.89 -26.48
CA CYS A 760 22.44 25.14 -25.09
C CYS A 760 22.84 26.55 -24.68
N TYR A 761 21.92 27.25 -24.01
CA TYR A 761 22.14 28.55 -23.39
C TYR A 761 22.30 28.35 -21.89
N LEU A 762 23.41 28.80 -21.34
CA LEU A 762 23.65 28.84 -19.91
C LEU A 762 23.54 30.28 -19.43
N THR A 763 22.71 30.49 -18.42
CA THR A 763 22.52 31.80 -17.79
C THR A 763 22.76 31.69 -16.30
N THR A 764 23.58 32.59 -15.75
CA THR A 764 23.84 32.67 -14.31
C THR A 764 23.30 33.97 -13.76
N ARG A 765 22.48 33.86 -12.70
CA ARG A 765 21.79 35.00 -12.08
C ARG A 765 21.98 35.01 -10.56
N SER A 766 21.81 36.17 -9.94
CA SER A 766 21.84 36.34 -8.49
C SER A 766 20.50 36.00 -7.82
N ILE A 767 20.55 35.66 -6.53
CA ILE A 767 19.39 35.46 -5.66
C ILE A 767 19.47 36.51 -4.54
N PRO A 768 18.40 37.27 -4.22
CA PRO A 768 17.02 37.14 -4.75
C PRO A 768 16.72 38.04 -5.97
N ASP A 769 17.57 39.00 -6.29
CA ASP A 769 17.26 40.09 -7.24
C ASP A 769 17.16 39.62 -8.70
N GLY A 770 17.66 38.42 -9.03
CA GLY A 770 17.59 37.84 -10.37
C GLY A 770 18.50 38.51 -11.40
N THR A 771 19.42 39.38 -10.96
CA THR A 771 20.33 40.11 -11.85
C THR A 771 21.24 39.15 -12.61
N MET A 772 21.33 39.32 -13.92
CA MET A 772 22.20 38.49 -14.77
C MET A 772 23.66 38.79 -14.45
N VAL A 773 24.44 37.75 -14.13
CA VAL A 773 25.87 37.85 -13.86
C VAL A 773 26.67 37.58 -15.14
N TYR A 774 26.35 36.49 -15.83
CA TYR A 774 26.93 36.13 -17.12
C TYR A 774 26.04 35.12 -17.84
N ASP A 775 26.19 35.05 -19.15
CA ASP A 775 25.57 34.06 -20.03
C ASP A 775 26.55 33.63 -21.12
N PHE A 776 26.39 32.40 -21.61
CA PHE A 776 27.12 31.93 -22.79
C PHE A 776 26.40 30.76 -23.45
N VAL A 777 26.76 30.51 -24.71
CA VAL A 777 26.20 29.45 -25.55
C VAL A 777 27.26 28.39 -25.80
N PHE A 778 26.85 27.13 -25.77
CA PHE A 778 27.71 26.01 -26.15
C PHE A 778 26.93 24.99 -26.98
N ALA A 779 27.62 24.38 -27.95
CA ALA A 779 27.04 23.34 -28.79
C ALA A 779 27.07 21.99 -28.06
N ILE A 780 26.02 21.20 -28.25
CA ILE A 780 25.86 19.85 -27.70
C ILE A 780 25.38 18.88 -28.78
N ARG A 781 25.79 17.61 -28.63
CA ARG A 781 25.19 16.50 -29.37
C ARG A 781 24.12 15.81 -28.53
N ILE A 782 24.49 15.48 -27.29
CA ILE A 782 23.61 14.94 -26.27
C ILE A 782 23.80 15.82 -25.03
N PHE A 783 22.70 16.28 -24.44
CA PHE A 783 22.75 17.05 -23.21
C PHE A 783 23.22 16.14 -22.06
N ARG A 784 24.15 16.65 -21.26
CA ARG A 784 24.65 16.00 -20.05
C ARG A 784 24.67 17.03 -18.93
N ASP A 785 24.34 16.59 -17.72
CA ASP A 785 24.34 17.46 -16.56
C ASP A 785 25.70 18.13 -16.36
N ILE A 786 25.65 19.42 -16.06
CA ILE A 786 26.82 20.21 -15.74
C ILE A 786 27.32 19.81 -14.35
N ALA A 787 28.63 19.64 -14.23
CA ALA A 787 29.27 19.36 -12.94
C ALA A 787 29.91 20.63 -12.38
N VAL A 788 29.58 20.96 -11.14
CA VAL A 788 30.31 21.97 -10.36
C VAL A 788 31.44 21.26 -9.61
N THR A 789 32.65 21.79 -9.68
CA THR A 789 33.77 21.24 -8.91
C THR A 789 33.51 21.34 -7.40
N ALA A 790 34.15 20.47 -6.62
CA ALA A 790 33.88 20.38 -5.19
C ALA A 790 34.17 21.66 -4.39
N ASP A 791 35.07 22.51 -4.88
CA ASP A 791 35.37 23.84 -4.32
C ASP A 791 34.39 24.94 -4.77
N GLY A 792 33.46 24.62 -5.67
CA GLY A 792 32.52 25.57 -6.26
C GLY A 792 33.17 26.57 -7.22
N LEU A 793 34.44 26.39 -7.61
CA LEU A 793 35.18 27.37 -8.42
C LEU A 793 35.01 27.19 -9.93
N PHE A 794 34.79 25.97 -10.41
CA PHE A 794 34.69 25.69 -11.84
C PHE A 794 33.39 24.98 -12.21
N LEU A 795 32.84 25.37 -13.36
CA LEU A 795 31.76 24.69 -14.06
C LEU A 795 32.37 23.85 -15.18
N VAL A 796 32.07 22.56 -15.20
CA VAL A 796 32.56 21.64 -16.22
C VAL A 796 31.39 21.18 -17.08
N ILE A 797 31.53 21.41 -18.39
CA ILE A 797 30.46 21.23 -19.37
C ILE A 797 30.97 20.33 -20.50
N ALA A 798 30.14 19.38 -20.91
CA ALA A 798 30.37 18.58 -22.11
C ALA A 798 29.80 19.31 -23.34
N SER A 799 30.67 19.66 -24.30
CA SER A 799 30.30 20.36 -25.54
C SER A 799 30.76 19.57 -26.77
N ALA A 800 30.06 19.76 -27.89
CA ALA A 800 30.40 19.17 -29.18
C ALA A 800 31.07 20.22 -30.09
N GLU A 801 32.15 19.82 -30.78
CA GLU A 801 32.81 20.62 -31.80
C GLU A 801 33.00 19.75 -33.06
N GLY A 802 32.03 19.83 -33.97
CA GLY A 802 31.88 18.89 -35.09
C GLY A 802 31.68 17.46 -34.59
N LEU A 803 32.53 16.52 -35.05
CA LEU A 803 32.45 15.10 -34.65
C LEU A 803 33.11 14.79 -33.28
N LYS A 804 33.75 15.76 -32.62
CA LYS A 804 34.52 15.51 -31.40
C LYS A 804 33.85 16.13 -30.17
N GLU A 805 33.83 15.37 -29.07
CA GLU A 805 33.42 15.89 -27.77
C GLU A 805 34.59 16.54 -27.03
N VAL A 806 34.30 17.67 -26.40
CA VAL A 806 35.26 18.52 -25.69
C VAL A 806 34.67 18.91 -24.33
N LEU A 807 35.50 18.91 -23.29
CA LEU A 807 35.12 19.47 -22.00
C LEU A 807 35.51 20.96 -21.95
N LEU A 808 34.52 21.81 -21.70
CA LEU A 808 34.71 23.23 -21.43
C LEU A 808 34.68 23.45 -19.92
N VAL A 809 35.70 24.14 -19.41
CA VAL A 809 35.84 24.48 -18.00
C VAL A 809 35.72 25.99 -17.87
N TYR A 810 34.63 26.44 -17.27
CA TYR A 810 34.36 27.84 -16.99
C TYR A 810 34.61 28.15 -15.52
N HIS A 811 35.01 29.38 -15.23
CA HIS A 811 35.08 29.86 -13.85
C HIS A 811 33.66 30.18 -13.35
N ALA A 812 33.22 29.51 -12.28
CA ALA A 812 31.84 29.54 -11.80
C ALA A 812 31.36 30.93 -11.36
N LYS A 813 32.27 31.78 -10.87
CA LYS A 813 31.92 33.14 -10.41
C LYS A 813 31.83 34.18 -11.52
N THR A 814 32.66 34.07 -12.54
CA THR A 814 32.87 35.12 -13.57
C THR A 814 32.39 34.70 -14.96
N GLY A 815 32.12 33.41 -15.19
CA GLY A 815 31.73 32.90 -16.51
C GLY A 815 32.84 32.90 -17.54
N THR A 816 34.10 33.10 -17.13
CA THR A 816 35.24 33.12 -18.05
C THR A 816 35.66 31.70 -18.42
N LEU A 817 35.88 31.44 -19.71
CA LEU A 817 36.39 30.15 -20.18
C LEU A 817 37.86 30.00 -19.76
N VAL A 818 38.15 29.01 -18.93
CA VAL A 818 39.50 28.77 -18.38
C VAL A 818 40.23 27.72 -19.22
N HIS A 819 39.58 26.58 -19.46
CA HIS A 819 40.19 25.48 -20.21
C HIS A 819 39.22 24.88 -21.21
N LYS A 820 39.79 24.48 -22.35
CA LYS A 820 39.16 23.64 -23.36
C LYS A 820 39.95 22.35 -23.45
N ILE A 821 39.35 21.23 -23.07
CA ILE A 821 40.03 19.93 -22.95
C ILE A 821 39.46 18.95 -23.97
N PRO A 822 40.20 18.62 -25.05
CA PRO A 822 39.75 17.62 -26.00
C PRO A 822 39.82 16.22 -25.37
N LEU A 823 38.76 15.43 -25.51
CA LEU A 823 38.70 14.08 -24.97
C LEU A 823 39.52 13.12 -25.84
N LYS A 824 40.79 12.91 -25.47
CA LYS A 824 41.70 11.96 -26.12
C LYS A 824 42.37 11.09 -25.07
N TYR A 825 41.75 9.96 -24.76
CA TYR A 825 42.34 8.96 -23.86
C TYR A 825 42.06 7.53 -24.36
N PRO A 826 42.85 6.53 -23.92
CA PRO A 826 42.77 5.17 -24.44
C PRO A 826 41.41 4.52 -24.22
N GLY A 827 40.83 3.97 -25.29
CA GLY A 827 39.53 3.29 -25.24
C GLY A 827 38.38 4.22 -24.87
N TYR A 828 38.40 5.45 -25.37
CA TYR A 828 37.28 6.39 -25.24
C TYR A 828 35.98 5.76 -25.76
N LYS A 829 34.94 5.89 -24.94
CA LYS A 829 33.55 5.60 -25.28
C LYS A 829 32.72 6.82 -24.90
N ASP A 830 31.57 7.00 -25.54
CA ASP A 830 30.63 8.04 -25.15
C ASP A 830 30.20 7.82 -23.69
N PHE A 831 30.39 8.85 -22.87
CA PHE A 831 30.01 8.83 -21.47
C PHE A 831 28.57 9.37 -21.31
N HIS A 832 27.89 8.97 -20.25
CA HIS A 832 26.51 9.39 -19.98
C HIS A 832 26.41 10.33 -18.76
N LEU A 833 27.37 10.30 -17.84
CA LEU A 833 27.36 11.14 -16.63
C LEU A 833 28.71 11.82 -16.40
N LEU A 834 28.66 13.09 -15.96
CA LEU A 834 29.80 13.89 -15.55
C LEU A 834 29.75 14.10 -14.04
N VAL A 835 30.80 13.71 -13.30
CA VAL A 835 30.80 13.72 -11.84
C VAL A 835 32.04 14.42 -11.30
N ALA A 836 31.87 15.47 -10.49
CA ALA A 836 32.98 16.08 -9.77
C ALA A 836 33.43 15.19 -8.58
N ILE A 837 34.74 15.06 -8.36
CA ILE A 837 35.28 14.29 -7.22
C ILE A 837 35.22 15.15 -5.95
N PRO A 838 34.45 14.77 -4.91
CA PRO A 838 34.19 15.62 -3.74
C PRO A 838 35.46 16.06 -2.97
N ASN A 839 36.44 15.18 -2.82
CA ASN A 839 37.68 15.49 -2.08
C ASN A 839 38.77 16.15 -2.95
N LYS A 840 38.61 16.17 -4.27
CA LYS A 840 39.62 16.69 -5.20
C LYS A 840 39.00 17.65 -6.20
N ALA A 841 39.06 18.93 -5.86
CA ALA A 841 38.51 20.01 -6.67
C ALA A 841 39.01 20.06 -8.13
N SER A 842 40.22 19.57 -8.43
CA SER A 842 40.75 19.52 -9.81
C SER A 842 40.32 18.29 -10.61
N GLN A 843 39.65 17.32 -10.00
CA GLN A 843 39.35 16.04 -10.65
C GLN A 843 37.86 15.89 -10.95
N VAL A 844 37.58 15.44 -12.17
CA VAL A 844 36.23 15.14 -12.66
C VAL A 844 36.26 13.77 -13.32
N ALA A 845 35.20 13.01 -13.12
CA ALA A 845 35.01 11.70 -13.70
C ALA A 845 33.99 11.74 -14.84
N LEU A 846 34.34 11.05 -15.92
CA LEU A 846 33.50 10.76 -17.06
C LEU A 846 33.03 9.32 -16.93
N ILE A 847 31.73 9.10 -16.77
CA ILE A 847 31.18 7.76 -16.54
C ILE A 847 30.56 7.24 -17.83
N ASP A 848 31.18 6.21 -18.37
CA ASP A 848 30.77 5.44 -19.52
C ASP A 848 30.06 4.15 -19.08
N ALA A 849 29.50 3.40 -20.03
CA ALA A 849 28.67 2.23 -19.71
C ALA A 849 29.38 1.14 -18.87
N ASP A 850 30.71 1.04 -19.00
CA ASP A 850 31.51 -0.02 -18.40
C ASP A 850 32.49 0.46 -17.32
N LYS A 851 32.88 1.74 -17.34
CA LYS A 851 34.01 2.28 -16.56
C LYS A 851 33.78 3.76 -16.25
N GLY A 852 34.46 4.25 -15.21
CA GLY A 852 34.56 5.68 -14.91
C GLY A 852 35.98 6.17 -15.10
N ASN A 853 36.16 7.17 -15.97
CA ASN A 853 37.44 7.75 -16.36
C ASN A 853 37.68 9.06 -15.60
N ILE A 854 38.70 9.12 -14.76
CA ILE A 854 39.06 10.31 -13.99
C ILE A 854 40.05 11.16 -14.78
N LEU A 855 39.70 12.43 -14.97
CA LEU A 855 40.47 13.46 -15.62
C LEU A 855 40.79 14.58 -14.61
N ASP A 856 42.00 15.13 -14.68
CA ASP A 856 42.34 16.34 -13.94
C ASP A 856 42.21 17.56 -14.85
N ILE A 857 41.31 18.49 -14.49
CA ILE A 857 40.95 19.65 -15.30
C ILE A 857 42.03 20.74 -15.30
N LYS A 858 42.87 20.82 -14.26
CA LYS A 858 43.95 21.82 -14.17
C LYS A 858 45.14 21.39 -15.01
N THR A 859 45.55 20.13 -14.88
CA THR A 859 46.68 19.58 -15.63
C THR A 859 46.30 19.10 -17.03
N LYS A 860 45.00 18.98 -17.32
CA LYS A 860 44.43 18.46 -18.58
C LYS A 860 44.86 17.01 -18.88
N LYS A 861 45.25 16.26 -17.85
CA LYS A 861 45.76 14.90 -17.98
C LYS A 861 44.70 13.89 -17.56
N PHE A 862 44.66 12.80 -18.31
CA PHE A 862 43.98 11.58 -17.90
C PHE A 862 44.71 10.97 -16.70
N VAL A 863 43.97 10.70 -15.62
CA VAL A 863 44.55 10.18 -14.37
C VAL A 863 44.46 8.67 -14.34
N ARG A 864 43.25 8.10 -14.49
CA ARG A 864 43.01 6.65 -14.45
C ARG A 864 41.60 6.29 -14.93
N SER A 865 41.39 5.00 -15.22
CA SER A 865 40.09 4.39 -15.49
C SER A 865 39.75 3.39 -14.39
N ILE A 866 38.51 3.39 -13.93
CA ILE A 866 37.99 2.47 -12.91
C ILE A 866 36.90 1.63 -13.55
N ALA A 867 37.11 0.32 -13.62
CA ALA A 867 36.11 -0.59 -14.17
C ALA A 867 34.87 -0.65 -13.27
N LYS A 868 33.70 -0.83 -13.88
CA LYS A 868 32.42 -1.06 -13.21
C LYS A 868 32.06 0.04 -12.22
N TRP A 869 32.27 1.32 -12.52
CA TRP A 869 31.88 2.38 -11.59
C TRP A 869 30.70 3.19 -12.13
N GLY A 870 29.61 3.26 -11.36
CA GLY A 870 28.34 3.89 -11.77
C GLY A 870 28.23 5.38 -11.45
N GLY A 871 29.34 6.07 -11.14
CA GLY A 871 29.37 7.51 -10.92
C GLY A 871 28.99 8.01 -9.52
N LYS A 872 28.45 7.17 -8.63
CA LYS A 872 28.25 7.57 -7.23
C LYS A 872 29.55 7.48 -6.43
N VAL A 873 29.86 8.51 -5.65
CA VAL A 873 31.11 8.67 -4.88
C VAL A 873 30.80 9.07 -3.45
N SER A 874 31.60 8.61 -2.51
CA SER A 874 31.59 9.09 -1.13
C SER A 874 32.05 10.55 -1.03
N CYS A 875 31.55 11.31 -0.04
CA CYS A 875 32.01 12.65 0.27
C CYS A 875 33.53 12.71 0.52
N ASP A 876 34.14 11.66 1.07
CA ASP A 876 35.59 11.55 1.23
C ASP A 876 36.37 11.25 -0.07
N GLY A 877 35.66 10.97 -1.18
CA GLY A 877 36.21 10.71 -2.51
C GLY A 877 36.97 9.39 -2.65
N LYS A 878 36.93 8.49 -1.66
CA LYS A 878 37.69 7.23 -1.68
C LYS A 878 36.90 6.07 -2.26
N TYR A 879 35.59 6.03 -2.03
CA TYR A 879 34.74 4.91 -2.41
C TYR A 879 33.77 5.30 -3.52
N GLY A 880 33.47 4.33 -4.38
CA GLY A 880 32.43 4.43 -5.40
C GLY A 880 31.47 3.24 -5.34
N LEU A 881 30.32 3.38 -5.96
CA LEU A 881 29.32 2.31 -6.04
C LEU A 881 29.14 1.80 -7.46
N TYR A 882 28.91 0.50 -7.54
CA TYR A 882 28.46 -0.17 -8.74
C TYR A 882 27.17 -0.94 -8.47
N ALA A 883 26.09 -0.56 -9.12
CA ALA A 883 24.79 -1.20 -8.98
C ALA A 883 24.15 -1.37 -10.37
N PRO A 884 24.39 -2.49 -11.07
CA PRO A 884 23.77 -2.73 -12.37
C PRO A 884 22.26 -2.98 -12.24
N ALA A 885 21.51 -2.61 -13.27
CA ALA A 885 20.05 -2.78 -13.32
C ALA A 885 19.58 -4.25 -13.25
N ARG A 886 20.48 -5.21 -13.55
CA ARG A 886 20.21 -6.66 -13.46
C ARG A 886 20.35 -7.26 -12.06
N GLY A 887 20.70 -6.44 -11.07
CA GLY A 887 20.93 -6.86 -9.69
C GLY A 887 22.41 -6.99 -9.32
N GLY A 888 22.68 -6.81 -8.03
CA GLY A 888 24.03 -6.78 -7.44
C GLY A 888 24.47 -5.38 -7.03
N MET A 889 25.34 -5.31 -6.03
CA MET A 889 25.92 -4.06 -5.55
C MET A 889 27.32 -4.29 -4.99
N GLU A 890 28.29 -3.52 -5.50
CA GLU A 890 29.69 -3.58 -5.11
C GLU A 890 30.17 -2.20 -4.64
N LEU A 891 30.93 -2.20 -3.54
CA LEU A 891 31.66 -1.06 -3.03
C LEU A 891 33.08 -1.09 -3.60
N LEU A 892 33.46 -0.07 -4.35
CA LEU A 892 34.74 0.02 -5.05
C LEU A 892 35.67 1.03 -4.38
N GLU A 893 36.96 0.74 -4.33
CA GLU A 893 37.98 1.71 -3.97
C GLU A 893 38.42 2.47 -5.22
N LEU A 894 38.23 3.79 -5.26
CA LEU A 894 38.51 4.60 -6.44
C LEU A 894 40.00 4.83 -6.70
N ARG A 895 40.88 4.53 -5.73
CA ARG A 895 42.31 4.62 -5.92
C ARG A 895 42.82 3.52 -6.85
N HIS A 896 42.46 2.26 -6.59
CA HIS A 896 42.97 1.11 -7.36
C HIS A 896 41.93 0.51 -8.31
N GLY A 897 40.65 0.88 -8.15
CA GLY A 897 39.54 0.28 -8.90
C GLY A 897 39.22 -1.15 -8.48
N THR A 898 39.62 -1.54 -7.26
CA THR A 898 39.37 -2.86 -6.67
C THR A 898 38.02 -2.87 -5.95
N SER A 899 37.34 -4.02 -5.99
CA SER A 899 36.14 -4.22 -5.17
C SER A 899 36.57 -4.45 -3.73
N VAL A 900 36.10 -3.58 -2.84
CA VAL A 900 36.35 -3.67 -1.39
C VAL A 900 35.42 -4.70 -0.79
N LYS A 901 34.13 -4.61 -1.12
CA LYS A 901 33.08 -5.53 -0.63
C LYS A 901 31.97 -5.67 -1.66
N THR A 902 31.48 -6.89 -1.81
CA THR A 902 30.22 -7.18 -2.49
C THR A 902 29.09 -7.12 -1.47
N LEU A 903 28.27 -6.07 -1.51
CA LEU A 903 27.16 -5.84 -0.58
C LEU A 903 25.92 -6.65 -0.98
N ILE A 904 25.66 -6.75 -2.29
CA ILE A 904 24.61 -7.61 -2.84
C ILE A 904 25.25 -8.50 -3.91
N PRO A 905 25.18 -9.84 -3.76
CA PRO A 905 25.67 -10.77 -4.77
C PRO A 905 24.88 -10.63 -6.08
N ARG A 906 25.54 -10.95 -7.19
CA ARG A 906 24.95 -10.87 -8.54
C ARG A 906 24.06 -12.09 -8.79
N TYR A 907 22.83 -12.03 -8.30
CA TYR A 907 21.76 -12.91 -8.77
C TYR A 907 20.94 -12.16 -9.81
N ALA A 908 20.41 -12.88 -10.81
CA ALA A 908 19.51 -12.29 -11.80
C ALA A 908 18.19 -11.92 -11.10
N GLU A 909 18.07 -10.66 -10.67
CA GLU A 909 16.86 -10.14 -10.04
C GLU A 909 15.89 -9.54 -11.08
N GLY A 910 16.12 -9.75 -12.38
CA GLY A 910 15.40 -9.09 -13.47
C GLY A 910 15.98 -7.71 -13.81
N VAL A 911 15.42 -7.01 -14.80
CA VAL A 911 15.83 -5.63 -15.15
C VAL A 911 14.84 -4.67 -14.51
N PHE A 912 15.28 -3.94 -13.48
CA PHE A 912 14.45 -3.00 -12.73
C PHE A 912 15.14 -1.65 -12.54
N SER A 913 14.36 -0.62 -12.17
CA SER A 913 14.92 0.66 -11.73
C SER A 913 15.72 0.45 -10.43
N VAL A 914 16.97 0.88 -10.44
CA VAL A 914 17.88 0.79 -9.28
C VAL A 914 18.37 2.18 -8.95
N ILE A 915 18.20 2.58 -7.69
CA ILE A 915 18.76 3.83 -7.17
C ILE A 915 19.75 3.48 -6.08
N CYS A 916 20.96 4.01 -6.18
CA CYS A 916 21.97 3.88 -5.13
C CYS A 916 22.58 5.24 -4.78
N LEU A 917 22.87 5.43 -3.49
CA LEU A 917 23.57 6.61 -2.98
C LEU A 917 24.28 6.31 -1.65
N PHE A 918 25.29 7.10 -1.35
CA PHE A 918 25.81 7.24 0.00
C PHE A 918 24.94 8.23 0.79
N THR A 919 24.84 8.04 2.11
CA THR A 919 24.39 9.13 2.99
C THR A 919 25.40 10.27 2.95
N LYS A 920 24.97 11.49 3.31
CA LYS A 920 25.86 12.67 3.30
C LYS A 920 27.11 12.53 4.19
N THR A 921 27.06 11.64 5.18
CA THR A 921 28.17 11.31 6.09
C THR A 921 29.03 10.14 5.66
N ASP A 922 28.73 9.48 4.53
CA ASP A 922 29.37 8.25 4.03
C ASP A 922 29.26 7.01 4.93
N GLU A 923 28.50 7.08 6.03
CA GLU A 923 28.39 5.96 6.98
C GLU A 923 27.55 4.80 6.43
N TYR A 924 26.58 5.12 5.58
CA TYR A 924 25.63 4.16 5.03
C TYR A 924 25.51 4.25 3.51
N VAL A 925 25.19 3.12 2.90
CA VAL A 925 24.84 2.99 1.48
C VAL A 925 23.39 2.56 1.38
N LEU A 926 22.64 3.27 0.54
CA LEU A 926 21.24 2.98 0.23
C LEU A 926 21.16 2.29 -1.14
N TYR A 927 20.35 1.25 -1.21
CA TYR A 927 20.04 0.53 -2.44
C TYR A 927 18.53 0.34 -2.56
N TYR A 928 17.92 0.99 -3.54
CA TYR A 928 16.52 0.79 -3.88
C TYR A 928 16.38 -0.14 -5.09
N HIS A 929 15.44 -1.06 -5.00
CA HIS A 929 15.07 -1.98 -6.07
C HIS A 929 13.60 -1.80 -6.47
N GLY A 930 13.35 -1.29 -7.68
CA GLY A 930 12.02 -0.96 -8.20
C GLY A 930 11.03 -2.12 -8.21
N GLY A 931 11.45 -3.31 -8.67
CA GLY A 931 10.56 -4.47 -8.75
C GLY A 931 9.98 -4.94 -7.41
N ARG A 932 10.82 -4.95 -6.36
CA ARG A 932 10.42 -5.30 -4.99
C ARG A 932 9.96 -4.09 -4.17
N LYS A 933 10.10 -2.87 -4.67
CA LYS A 933 9.87 -1.61 -3.95
C LYS A 933 10.59 -1.57 -2.59
N THR A 934 11.80 -2.12 -2.49
CA THR A 934 12.55 -2.21 -1.22
C THR A 934 13.77 -1.29 -1.21
N ILE A 935 13.95 -0.56 -0.12
CA ILE A 935 15.16 0.18 0.26
C ILE A 935 15.96 -0.70 1.22
N ARG A 936 17.18 -1.06 0.82
CA ARG A 936 18.15 -1.76 1.66
C ARG A 936 19.22 -0.79 2.12
N VAL A 937 19.52 -0.80 3.41
CA VAL A 937 20.53 0.06 4.03
C VAL A 937 21.70 -0.79 4.49
N PHE A 938 22.90 -0.46 4.04
CA PHE A 938 24.14 -1.15 4.40
C PHE A 938 25.06 -0.21 5.17
N ARG A 939 25.66 -0.69 6.25
CA ARG A 939 26.71 0.05 6.95
C ARG A 939 28.02 -0.09 6.16
N VAL A 940 28.69 1.01 5.84
CA VAL A 940 29.94 0.99 5.04
C VAL A 940 31.08 0.28 5.78
N ALA A 941 31.19 0.47 7.09
CA ALA A 941 32.27 -0.09 7.91
C ALA A 941 32.35 -1.63 7.85
N ASP A 942 31.25 -2.34 8.14
CA ASP A 942 31.21 -3.81 8.15
C ASP A 942 30.54 -4.43 6.92
N GLY A 943 29.79 -3.66 6.12
CA GLY A 943 29.06 -4.15 4.95
C GLY A 943 27.79 -4.90 5.31
N LYS A 944 27.35 -4.87 6.57
CA LYS A 944 26.14 -5.56 7.03
C LYS A 944 24.90 -4.76 6.60
N MET A 945 23.90 -5.47 6.11
CA MET A 945 22.56 -4.91 5.91
C MET A 945 21.90 -4.70 7.28
N ILE A 946 21.47 -3.47 7.55
CA ILE A 946 20.84 -3.07 8.83
C ILE A 946 19.33 -2.83 8.69
N ALA A 947 18.84 -2.63 7.46
CA ALA A 947 17.42 -2.47 7.20
C ALA A 947 17.07 -2.98 5.80
N ASN A 948 15.90 -3.59 5.68
CA ASN A 948 15.24 -3.93 4.43
C ASN A 948 13.79 -3.44 4.52
N TYR A 949 13.51 -2.30 3.90
CA TYR A 949 12.27 -1.56 4.07
C TYR A 949 11.51 -1.48 2.75
N ARG A 950 10.29 -1.99 2.70
CA ARG A 950 9.38 -1.87 1.56
C ARG A 950 8.59 -0.56 1.61
N VAL A 951 8.71 0.26 0.58
CA VAL A 951 7.89 1.47 0.41
C VAL A 951 6.51 1.13 -0.17
N GLN A 952 5.49 1.91 0.17
CA GLN A 952 4.09 1.70 -0.25
C GLN A 952 3.95 1.84 -1.78
N ALA A 953 4.52 2.91 -2.33
CA ALA A 953 4.52 3.22 -3.75
C ALA A 953 5.94 3.18 -4.33
N GLU A 954 6.05 3.14 -5.66
CA GLU A 954 7.35 3.16 -6.33
C GLU A 954 8.08 4.48 -6.04
N LEU A 955 9.38 4.37 -5.77
CA LEU A 955 10.25 5.48 -5.43
C LEU A 955 10.66 6.26 -6.69
N THR A 956 10.44 7.56 -6.69
CA THR A 956 10.91 8.46 -7.76
C THR A 956 12.19 9.19 -7.36
N SER A 957 12.29 9.61 -6.10
CA SER A 957 13.42 10.39 -5.60
C SER A 957 13.72 10.07 -4.14
N ILE A 958 15.01 10.12 -3.80
CA ILE A 958 15.52 9.84 -2.46
C ILE A 958 16.72 10.74 -2.17
N VAL A 959 16.71 11.36 -1.01
CA VAL A 959 17.74 12.31 -0.58
C VAL A 959 18.07 12.07 0.89
N SER A 960 19.36 12.08 1.23
CA SER A 960 19.84 12.04 2.62
C SER A 960 19.90 13.45 3.19
N SER A 961 19.50 13.60 4.44
CA SER A 961 19.79 14.80 5.24
C SER A 961 21.31 14.98 5.43
N GLU A 962 21.74 16.20 5.76
CA GLU A 962 23.15 16.54 5.95
C GLU A 962 23.78 15.88 7.18
N ASP A 963 22.99 15.56 8.21
CA ASP A 963 23.44 14.76 9.35
C ASP A 963 23.62 13.26 9.01
N GLY A 964 23.19 12.83 7.81
CA GLY A 964 23.25 11.44 7.35
C GLY A 964 22.34 10.47 8.12
N MET A 965 21.53 10.96 9.06
CA MET A 965 20.68 10.15 9.93
C MET A 965 19.26 9.99 9.40
N THR A 966 18.82 10.83 8.48
CA THR A 966 17.46 10.81 7.95
C THR A 966 17.49 10.73 6.42
N ILE A 967 16.59 9.93 5.87
CA ILE A 967 16.36 9.84 4.44
C ILE A 967 14.95 10.33 4.13
N VAL A 968 14.85 11.21 3.14
CA VAL A 968 13.59 11.75 2.65
C VAL A 968 13.29 11.07 1.32
N VAL A 969 12.08 10.55 1.22
CA VAL A 969 11.64 9.59 0.21
C VAL A 969 10.39 10.16 -0.47
N GLY A 970 10.45 10.32 -1.80
CA GLY A 970 9.33 10.79 -2.61
C GLY A 970 8.83 9.70 -3.53
N THR A 971 7.53 9.46 -3.50
CA THR A 971 6.91 8.33 -4.20
C THR A 971 5.93 8.78 -5.29
N VAL A 972 5.60 7.83 -6.18
CA VAL A 972 4.69 8.05 -7.32
C VAL A 972 3.27 8.43 -6.87
N ASP A 973 2.87 8.08 -5.65
CA ASP A 973 1.58 8.43 -5.06
C ASP A 973 1.49 9.87 -4.52
N GLY A 974 2.56 10.66 -4.68
CA GLY A 974 2.61 12.05 -4.23
C GLY A 974 2.94 12.20 -2.74
N CYS A 975 3.24 11.11 -2.02
CA CYS A 975 3.61 11.17 -0.61
C CYS A 975 5.10 11.52 -0.45
N LEU A 976 5.39 12.38 0.53
CA LEU A 976 6.74 12.61 1.04
C LEU A 976 6.86 11.93 2.40
N SER A 977 7.84 11.05 2.57
CA SER A 977 8.09 10.37 3.85
C SER A 977 9.52 10.59 4.32
N SER A 978 9.67 10.88 5.61
CA SER A 978 10.96 10.95 6.30
C SER A 978 11.19 9.68 7.11
N LEU A 979 12.31 9.01 6.87
CA LEU A 979 12.72 7.80 7.57
C LEU A 979 14.07 8.03 8.23
N THR A 980 14.18 7.73 9.52
CA THR A 980 15.40 7.84 10.31
C THR A 980 16.17 6.50 10.29
N ILE A 981 17.49 6.57 10.09
CA ILE A 981 18.41 5.43 10.19
C ILE A 981 18.84 5.28 11.65
N ALA A 982 18.08 4.48 12.40
CA ALA A 982 18.30 4.15 13.79
C ALA A 982 19.26 2.97 14.00
N ASP A 983 20.56 3.19 13.74
CA ASP A 983 21.58 2.15 13.92
C ASP A 983 21.87 1.85 15.41
N PRO A 984 21.60 0.63 15.92
CA PRO A 984 21.79 0.29 17.33
C PRO A 984 23.26 0.30 17.78
N LYS A 985 24.25 0.29 16.87
CA LYS A 985 25.66 0.43 17.24
C LYS A 985 26.04 1.87 17.58
N LYS A 986 25.24 2.86 17.21
CA LYS A 986 25.50 4.27 17.53
C LYS A 986 25.00 4.57 18.95
N PRO A 987 25.84 5.16 19.83
CA PRO A 987 25.49 5.34 21.25
C PRO A 987 24.31 6.31 21.46
N ASN A 988 24.24 7.39 20.66
CA ASN A 988 23.27 8.48 20.89
C ASN A 988 21.95 8.29 20.13
N ILE A 989 21.72 7.12 19.52
CA ILE A 989 20.55 6.95 18.65
C ILE A 989 19.23 6.96 19.41
N LYS A 990 19.23 6.41 20.63
CA LYS A 990 18.03 6.38 21.48
C LYS A 990 17.63 7.80 21.89
N GLU A 991 18.60 8.61 22.28
CA GLU A 991 18.39 10.03 22.61
C GLU A 991 17.83 10.77 21.39
N TYR A 992 18.43 10.58 20.22
CA TYR A 992 17.94 11.18 18.96
C TYR A 992 16.48 10.81 18.65
N LEU A 993 16.10 9.54 18.81
CA LEU A 993 14.71 9.11 18.59
C LEU A 993 13.75 9.75 19.61
N THR A 994 14.13 9.84 20.88
CA THR A 994 13.30 10.48 21.92
C THR A 994 13.17 12.00 21.75
N GLU A 995 14.15 12.64 21.11
CA GLU A 995 14.11 14.07 20.76
C GLU A 995 13.24 14.37 19.54
N LEU A 996 12.79 13.36 18.79
CA LEU A 996 11.91 13.58 17.66
C LEU A 996 10.58 14.21 18.13
N PRO A 997 10.07 15.25 17.44
CA PRO A 997 8.79 15.89 17.80
C PRO A 997 7.60 14.93 17.81
N SER A 998 7.68 13.83 17.06
CA SER A 998 6.65 12.78 17.04
C SER A 998 6.66 11.89 18.28
N ARG A 999 7.78 11.80 19.00
CA ARG A 999 7.95 11.02 20.23
C ARG A 999 7.82 11.88 21.49
N ASN A 1000 8.07 13.18 21.37
CA ASN A 1000 7.90 14.15 22.45
C ASN A 1000 6.89 15.25 22.09
N PRO A 1001 5.61 15.09 22.47
CA PRO A 1001 4.55 16.04 22.16
C PRO A 1001 4.74 17.41 22.82
N GLN A 1002 5.45 17.49 23.95
CA GLN A 1002 5.72 18.76 24.63
C GLN A 1002 6.53 19.73 23.75
N GLN A 1003 7.34 19.21 22.82
CA GLN A 1003 8.06 20.02 21.83
C GLN A 1003 7.18 20.47 20.65
N GLN A 1004 6.04 19.83 20.39
CA GLN A 1004 5.09 20.27 19.35
C GLN A 1004 4.44 21.61 19.72
N GLY A 1005 4.22 21.86 21.02
CA GLY A 1005 3.61 23.10 21.52
C GLY A 1005 4.49 24.35 21.47
N VAL A 1006 5.81 24.23 21.28
CA VAL A 1006 6.75 25.36 21.39
C VAL A 1006 7.01 26.06 20.03
N SER A 1007 6.53 25.51 18.91
CA SER A 1007 6.77 26.11 17.58
C SER A 1007 5.53 26.35 16.72
N VAL A 1008 4.33 26.17 17.28
CA VAL A 1008 3.08 26.64 16.67
C VAL A 1008 2.18 27.15 17.79
N GLN A 1009 2.10 28.46 17.97
CA GLN A 1009 0.88 29.05 18.51
C GLN A 1009 -0.23 28.66 17.53
N GLN A 1010 -0.89 27.53 17.76
CA GLN A 1010 -2.23 27.31 17.27
C GLN A 1010 -3.07 28.38 17.94
N GLN A 1011 -3.30 29.49 17.24
CA GLN A 1011 -4.37 30.39 17.63
C GLN A 1011 -5.66 29.57 17.67
N PRO A 1012 -6.39 29.55 18.79
CA PRO A 1012 -7.68 28.89 18.82
C PRO A 1012 -8.58 29.58 17.80
N TRP A 1013 -9.18 28.80 16.90
CA TRP A 1013 -10.28 29.25 16.08
C TRP A 1013 -11.32 29.94 16.96
N SER A 1014 -11.48 31.25 16.78
CA SER A 1014 -12.58 32.00 17.34
C SER A 1014 -13.88 31.42 16.78
N LYS A 1015 -14.69 30.84 17.66
CA LYS A 1015 -16.10 30.59 17.42
C LYS A 1015 -16.78 31.95 17.26
N ASP A 1016 -16.83 32.46 16.03
CA ASP A 1016 -17.84 33.42 15.63
C ASP A 1016 -18.19 33.20 14.16
N GLY A 1017 -19.49 32.99 13.93
CA GLY A 1017 -20.05 32.64 12.64
C GLY A 1017 -19.96 33.77 11.62
N LYS A 1018 -20.00 33.35 10.35
CA LYS A 1018 -19.97 34.16 9.11
C LYS A 1018 -18.56 34.64 8.71
N GLY A 1019 -17.77 33.70 8.20
CA GLY A 1019 -16.63 33.97 7.33
C GLY A 1019 -16.51 32.85 6.31
N HIS A 1020 -16.78 33.14 5.04
CA HIS A 1020 -16.59 32.20 3.94
C HIS A 1020 -15.12 31.77 3.86
N SER A 1021 -14.80 30.55 4.27
CA SER A 1021 -13.56 29.88 3.91
C SER A 1021 -13.62 29.58 2.41
N ARG A 1022 -13.07 30.49 1.60
CA ARG A 1022 -12.65 30.16 0.24
C ARG A 1022 -11.58 29.08 0.32
N VAL A 1023 -12.02 27.84 0.25
CA VAL A 1023 -11.22 26.76 -0.32
C VAL A 1023 -10.94 27.19 -1.75
N LEU A 1024 -9.75 27.74 -2.00
CA LEU A 1024 -9.23 27.90 -3.35
C LEU A 1024 -8.92 26.48 -3.87
N LEU A 1025 -9.97 25.78 -4.28
CA LEU A 1025 -9.90 24.89 -5.41
C LEU A 1025 -9.41 25.74 -6.58
N CYS A 1026 -8.32 25.35 -7.23
CA CYS A 1026 -7.96 25.89 -8.53
C CYS A 1026 -9.12 25.60 -9.49
N VAL A 1027 -9.98 26.60 -9.68
CA VAL A 1027 -11.04 26.63 -10.67
C VAL A 1027 -10.43 27.19 -11.95
N ALA A 1028 -10.37 26.37 -12.99
CA ALA A 1028 -10.13 26.82 -14.34
C ALA A 1028 -11.29 27.72 -14.77
N LEU A 1029 -11.03 29.01 -14.95
CA LEU A 1029 -11.93 29.94 -15.61
C LEU A 1029 -11.71 29.80 -17.13
N SER A 1030 -12.76 29.38 -17.84
CA SER A 1030 -12.84 29.53 -19.29
C SER A 1030 -14.25 29.99 -19.67
N ASP A 1031 -14.44 31.31 -19.69
CA ASP A 1031 -15.55 31.94 -20.41
C ASP A 1031 -15.10 32.23 -21.85
N HIS A 1032 -15.55 31.39 -22.77
CA HIS A 1032 -15.68 31.76 -24.18
C HIS A 1032 -17.01 31.22 -24.69
N ASN A 1033 -18.04 32.06 -24.63
CA ASN A 1033 -19.18 31.97 -25.53
C ASN A 1033 -19.06 33.07 -26.57
N THR A 1034 -18.79 32.63 -27.80
CA THR A 1034 -18.94 33.40 -29.03
C THR A 1034 -20.38 33.23 -29.51
N GLN A 1035 -21.20 34.28 -29.49
CA GLN A 1035 -22.31 34.40 -30.45
C GLN A 1035 -22.58 35.88 -30.81
N HIS A 1036 -22.38 36.13 -32.11
CA HIS A 1036 -23.17 36.98 -33.01
C HIS A 1036 -23.74 38.33 -32.53
N THR A 1037 -23.15 39.37 -33.13
CA THR A 1037 -23.78 40.57 -33.70
C THR A 1037 -25.32 40.62 -33.67
N HIS A 1038 -25.87 41.62 -32.97
CA HIS A 1038 -26.87 42.52 -33.55
C HIS A 1038 -26.92 43.85 -32.77
N THR A 1039 -27.02 44.91 -33.57
CA THR A 1039 -27.15 46.32 -33.26
C THR A 1039 -28.40 46.66 -32.45
N HIS A 1040 -28.28 47.50 -31.41
CA HIS A 1040 -28.95 48.82 -31.37
C HIS A 1040 -28.63 49.61 -30.09
N THR A 1041 -28.36 50.89 -30.35
CA THR A 1041 -28.34 52.07 -29.49
C THR A 1041 -29.37 52.10 -28.36
N HIS A 1042 -28.95 52.44 -27.13
CA HIS A 1042 -29.34 53.69 -26.46
C HIS A 1042 -28.64 53.92 -25.11
N THR A 1043 -28.30 55.18 -24.92
CA THR A 1043 -27.85 55.92 -23.74
C THR A 1043 -28.70 55.71 -22.48
N HIS A 1044 -28.08 55.55 -21.30
CA HIS A 1044 -28.21 56.52 -20.20
C HIS A 1044 -27.35 56.19 -18.97
N THR A 1045 -26.97 57.28 -18.32
CA THR A 1045 -26.15 57.54 -17.14
C THR A 1045 -26.84 57.26 -15.79
N HIS A 1046 -26.02 56.94 -14.76
CA HIS A 1046 -26.11 57.28 -13.31
C HIS A 1046 -25.72 56.07 -12.42
N THR A 1047 -24.55 56.05 -11.74
CA THR A 1047 -24.13 56.71 -10.47
C THR A 1047 -24.90 56.28 -9.21
N HIS A 1048 -24.12 56.06 -8.13
CA HIS A 1048 -24.43 55.94 -6.69
C HIS A 1048 -24.55 54.51 -6.11
N THR A 1049 -23.53 53.98 -5.42
CA THR A 1049 -22.95 54.24 -4.06
C THR A 1049 -23.66 53.50 -2.92
N HIS A 1050 -22.85 52.75 -2.15
CA HIS A 1050 -22.90 52.46 -0.69
C HIS A 1050 -24.23 51.92 -0.13
N THR A 1051 -24.31 50.80 0.60
CA THR A 1051 -23.75 50.39 1.92
C THR A 1051 -24.57 49.12 2.24
N LEU A 1052 -24.07 47.98 2.73
CA LEU A 1052 -23.27 47.68 3.92
C LEU A 1052 -22.72 46.25 3.73
#